data_AF-A0A8E2IXE5-F1
#
_entry.id   AF-A0A8E2IXE5-F1
#
_cell.length_a   1.000
_cell.length_b   1.000
_cell.length_c   1.000
_cell.angle_alpha   90.00
_cell.angle_beta   90.00
_cell.angle_gamma   90.00
#
_symmetry.space_group_name_H-M   'P 1'
#
loop_
_entity.id
_entity.type
_entity.pdbx_description
1 polymer ?
#
loop_
_entity_poly.entity_id
_entity_poly.type
_entity_poly.pdbx_seq_one_letter_code
_entity_poly.pdbx_strand_id
1 'polypeptide(L)'
;MSFVFVTPPMLADAASSLATIGSAITSANALAAAPTTSMLAAGADEVSAAIAGLFGAHAQAYQVLSAQTAAFHEQFVQTLRSATGAYASAEAANVEQNLLNAINAPAQAFLGRPLIGNGVNGGPGQDGGPGGLLFGNGGSGGASTTAGVAGGNGGDAGWLGHGGAGGAGGAGASGGRGGTGGLLFGNGGTGGMGGAGGHGGAGGNAVLFGNGGAGGVGGAGANGAPGVNPGLLPPTMPAADGADGSLLPNGVGGGGQPGVNGTAPGQAGGNGGDGTVGDFGGSGGGGAGGAGGPGARGGDGGTGGISSFGAGGGGGGTGGAGGDGGIFGGPGGNGGGIDGGAGGASENASGSGGGAGGGAGLPDGRGGGGGAGGPGGAGAPGGNGGDGGKSGGGGGAGGTGGTGAFGGNGGNGGDSFGGGGGVGGKGGTGGFGAAGGAGFHGGDGGAGGRAGLLVGDGGAGGVGGIGGDGGNGASGGNGGRGGLGGFANASAIGDAGGNGGGGGTGGVGGVAGFGGNGGAGGAGGQGGLLIGNGGAGGVGGIGGLGGVGGTGGIGGGGGSGTSGSPPTPPNNPAGPGGNGGAGGDGGVGGIGGDGGNGGNGGVGGGGGLIGRPGVSGAGGTGGLPGGGGTGGVGNGGGAPGGGAPDGSPGATGSPGAQGATGKAGAPGAPG
;
A
#
# COMPACT_ATOMS: atom_id res chain seq x y z
N MET A 1 18.30 -49.15 -29.72
CA MET A 1 19.52 -48.67 -29.04
C MET A 1 20.14 -49.87 -28.35
N SER A 2 21.41 -50.19 -28.62
CA SER A 2 22.10 -51.32 -27.98
C SER A 2 22.37 -50.99 -26.51
N PHE A 3 21.93 -51.86 -25.59
CA PHE A 3 22.24 -51.73 -24.17
C PHE A 3 23.71 -52.08 -23.96
N VAL A 4 24.49 -51.10 -23.49
CA VAL A 4 25.87 -51.34 -23.03
C VAL A 4 25.78 -51.78 -21.57
N PHE A 5 26.10 -53.04 -21.30
CA PHE A 5 26.24 -53.56 -19.94
C PHE A 5 27.66 -53.27 -19.46
N VAL A 6 27.77 -52.50 -18.39
CA VAL A 6 29.04 -52.24 -17.71
C VAL A 6 29.12 -53.17 -16.51
N THR A 7 30.18 -53.97 -16.40
CA THR A 7 30.43 -54.83 -15.25
C THR A 7 31.45 -54.13 -14.33
N PRO A 8 31.04 -53.60 -13.15
CA PRO A 8 31.95 -52.88 -12.25
C PRO A 8 33.24 -53.63 -11.88
N PRO A 9 33.24 -54.98 -11.68
CA PRO A 9 34.47 -55.72 -11.42
C PRO A 9 35.49 -55.63 -12.57
N MET A 10 35.05 -55.68 -13.83
CA MET A 10 35.97 -55.64 -14.98
C MET A 10 36.59 -54.25 -15.17
N LEU A 11 35.88 -53.18 -14.82
CA LEU A 11 36.42 -51.81 -14.87
C LEU A 11 37.46 -51.55 -13.77
N ALA A 12 37.26 -52.11 -12.57
CA ALA A 12 38.22 -52.00 -11.48
C ALA A 12 39.57 -52.68 -11.86
N ASP A 13 39.50 -53.85 -12.47
CA ASP A 13 40.68 -54.58 -12.96
C ASP A 13 41.41 -53.82 -14.09
N ALA A 14 40.66 -53.22 -15.00
CA ALA A 14 41.20 -52.38 -16.06
C ALA A 14 41.93 -51.14 -15.48
N ALA A 15 41.35 -50.46 -14.49
CA ALA A 15 41.97 -49.31 -13.83
C ALA A 15 43.25 -49.69 -13.06
N SER A 16 43.30 -50.89 -12.47
CA SER A 16 44.51 -51.42 -11.83
C SER A 16 45.63 -51.71 -12.84
N SER A 17 45.27 -52.33 -13.96
CA SER A 17 46.20 -52.61 -15.07
C SER A 17 46.77 -51.33 -15.67
N LEU A 18 45.91 -50.31 -15.89
CA LEU A 18 46.33 -49.00 -16.39
C LEU A 18 47.27 -48.27 -15.42
N ALA A 19 47.03 -48.34 -14.11
CA ALA A 19 47.97 -47.76 -13.13
C ALA A 19 49.36 -48.42 -13.19
N THR A 20 49.39 -49.75 -13.35
CA THR A 20 50.65 -50.51 -13.48
C THR A 20 51.41 -50.11 -14.73
N ILE A 21 50.71 -49.95 -15.87
CA ILE A 21 51.30 -49.46 -17.12
C ILE A 21 51.86 -48.04 -16.96
N GLY A 22 51.10 -47.13 -16.33
CA GLY A 22 51.54 -45.75 -16.08
C GLY A 22 52.81 -45.67 -15.23
N SER A 23 52.90 -46.50 -14.18
CA SER A 23 54.10 -46.62 -13.34
C SER A 23 55.30 -47.14 -14.13
N ALA A 24 55.12 -48.15 -14.98
CA ALA A 24 56.20 -48.71 -15.79
C ALA A 24 56.75 -47.68 -16.79
N ILE A 25 55.87 -46.93 -17.46
CA ILE A 25 56.24 -45.87 -18.40
C ILE A 25 56.96 -44.72 -17.70
N THR A 26 56.46 -44.27 -16.55
CA THR A 26 57.10 -43.18 -15.78
C THR A 26 58.50 -43.57 -15.31
N SER A 27 58.67 -44.81 -14.85
CA SER A 27 59.98 -45.36 -14.47
C SER A 27 60.95 -45.43 -15.65
N ALA A 28 60.49 -45.92 -16.80
CA ALA A 28 61.30 -45.98 -18.02
C ALA A 28 61.75 -44.57 -18.47
N ASN A 29 60.84 -43.58 -18.42
CA ASN A 29 61.16 -42.19 -18.78
C ASN A 29 62.18 -41.55 -17.83
N ALA A 30 62.09 -41.86 -16.53
CA ALA A 30 63.06 -41.39 -15.52
C ALA A 30 64.45 -42.01 -15.73
N LEU A 31 64.53 -43.32 -16.01
CA LEU A 31 65.79 -44.02 -16.31
C LEU A 31 66.45 -43.50 -17.58
N ALA A 32 65.67 -43.07 -18.57
CA ALA A 32 66.18 -42.50 -19.82
C ALA A 32 66.64 -41.04 -19.70
N ALA A 33 66.29 -40.31 -18.62
CA ALA A 33 66.52 -38.87 -18.52
C ALA A 33 68.01 -38.47 -18.55
N ALA A 34 68.83 -39.09 -17.70
CA ALA A 34 70.27 -38.79 -17.63
C ALA A 34 71.02 -39.09 -18.94
N PRO A 35 70.96 -40.32 -19.51
CA PRO A 35 71.74 -40.65 -20.70
C PRO A 35 71.31 -39.88 -21.96
N THR A 36 70.09 -39.33 -22.01
CA THR A 36 69.60 -38.55 -23.16
C THR A 36 69.85 -37.04 -23.05
N THR A 37 69.98 -36.50 -21.83
CA THR A 37 70.19 -35.05 -21.62
C THR A 37 71.66 -34.66 -21.48
N SER A 38 72.53 -35.59 -21.10
CA SER A 38 73.98 -35.34 -20.93
C SER A 38 74.83 -35.86 -22.09
N MET A 39 74.31 -35.78 -23.32
CA MET A 39 75.04 -36.26 -24.50
C MET A 39 76.28 -35.38 -24.74
N LEU A 40 77.46 -36.00 -24.72
CA LEU A 40 78.73 -35.31 -24.98
C LEU A 40 78.93 -35.10 -26.49
N ALA A 41 79.52 -33.97 -26.88
CA ALA A 41 79.93 -33.72 -28.25
C ALA A 41 81.01 -34.74 -28.68
N ALA A 42 80.87 -35.32 -29.88
CA ALA A 42 81.80 -36.32 -30.39
C ALA A 42 83.20 -35.75 -30.75
N GLY A 43 83.28 -34.44 -30.99
CA GLY A 43 84.49 -33.67 -31.27
C GLY A 43 84.40 -32.26 -30.68
N ALA A 44 85.52 -31.53 -30.69
CA ALA A 44 85.60 -30.16 -30.18
C ALA A 44 85.06 -29.10 -31.16
N ASP A 45 84.50 -29.52 -32.30
CA ASP A 45 83.95 -28.66 -33.32
C ASP A 45 82.53 -28.20 -33.01
N GLU A 46 82.15 -27.06 -33.59
CA GLU A 46 80.87 -26.41 -33.38
C GLU A 46 79.69 -27.26 -33.90
N VAL A 47 79.90 -28.15 -34.88
CA VAL A 47 78.84 -29.02 -35.42
C VAL A 47 78.52 -30.14 -34.43
N SER A 48 79.53 -30.81 -33.87
CA SER A 48 79.36 -31.81 -32.79
C SER A 48 78.72 -31.20 -31.54
N ALA A 49 79.11 -29.99 -31.16
CA ALA A 49 78.50 -29.25 -30.05
C ALA A 49 77.03 -28.89 -30.34
N ALA A 50 76.71 -28.44 -31.55
CA ALA A 50 75.34 -28.11 -31.96
C ALA A 50 74.44 -29.35 -32.01
N ILE A 51 74.93 -30.50 -32.48
CA ILE A 51 74.18 -31.76 -32.52
C ILE A 51 73.91 -32.27 -31.09
N ALA A 52 74.91 -32.28 -30.21
CA ALA A 52 74.73 -32.62 -28.79
C ALA A 52 73.71 -31.66 -28.11
N GLY A 53 73.78 -30.37 -28.42
CA GLY A 53 72.82 -29.36 -27.97
C GLY A 53 71.39 -29.63 -28.45
N LEU A 54 71.20 -30.01 -29.72
CA LEU A 54 69.89 -30.36 -30.28
C LEU A 54 69.29 -31.59 -29.59
N PHE A 55 70.06 -32.67 -29.42
CA PHE A 55 69.59 -33.87 -28.73
C PHE A 55 69.30 -33.62 -27.26
N GLY A 56 70.13 -32.81 -26.58
CA GLY A 56 69.87 -32.39 -25.20
C GLY A 56 68.58 -31.58 -25.06
N ALA A 57 68.34 -30.62 -25.96
CA ALA A 57 67.11 -29.83 -25.98
C ALA A 57 65.87 -30.69 -26.30
N HIS A 58 65.97 -31.63 -27.25
CA HIS A 58 64.90 -32.56 -27.57
C HIS A 58 64.57 -33.50 -26.40
N ALA A 59 65.60 -34.02 -25.72
CA ALA A 59 65.42 -34.86 -24.53
C ALA A 59 64.75 -34.09 -23.37
N GLN A 60 65.13 -32.83 -23.15
CA GLN A 60 64.46 -31.98 -22.15
C GLN A 60 62.99 -31.72 -22.51
N ALA A 61 62.68 -31.42 -23.78
CA ALA A 61 61.31 -31.26 -24.24
C ALA A 61 60.48 -32.55 -24.08
N TYR A 62 61.08 -33.71 -24.37
CA TYR A 62 60.47 -35.02 -24.15
C TYR A 62 60.17 -35.27 -22.67
N GLN A 63 61.10 -34.96 -21.77
CA GLN A 63 60.89 -35.12 -20.32
C GLN A 63 59.71 -34.27 -19.83
N VAL A 64 59.59 -33.01 -20.27
CA VAL A 64 58.45 -32.14 -19.95
C VAL A 64 57.13 -32.73 -20.45
N LEU A 65 57.08 -33.20 -21.70
CA LEU A 65 55.88 -33.81 -22.29
C LEU A 65 55.50 -35.14 -21.60
N SER A 66 56.50 -35.93 -21.22
CA SER A 66 56.29 -37.21 -20.53
C SER A 66 55.70 -37.02 -19.13
N ALA A 67 56.12 -35.97 -18.41
CA ALA A 67 55.55 -35.61 -17.12
C ALA A 67 54.10 -35.12 -17.24
N GLN A 68 53.79 -34.32 -18.26
CA GLN A 68 52.42 -33.90 -18.56
C GLN A 68 51.51 -35.09 -18.89
N THR A 69 52.02 -36.05 -19.66
CA THR A 69 51.30 -37.28 -20.03
C THR A 69 51.07 -38.18 -18.81
N ALA A 70 52.06 -38.31 -17.93
CA ALA A 70 51.92 -39.06 -16.68
C ALA A 70 50.84 -38.47 -15.77
N ALA A 71 50.80 -37.13 -15.62
CA ALA A 71 49.77 -36.45 -14.84
C ALA A 71 48.36 -36.65 -15.44
N PHE A 72 48.22 -36.57 -16.77
CA PHE A 72 46.95 -36.87 -17.45
C PHE A 72 46.52 -38.34 -17.24
N HIS A 73 47.45 -39.28 -17.37
CA HIS A 73 47.19 -40.70 -17.16
C HIS A 73 46.72 -41.01 -15.74
N GLU A 74 47.34 -40.37 -14.73
CA GLU A 74 46.92 -40.50 -13.34
C GLU A 74 45.51 -39.94 -13.11
N GLN A 75 45.20 -38.77 -13.66
CA GLN A 75 43.85 -38.19 -13.62
C GLN A 75 42.82 -39.09 -14.30
N PHE A 76 43.17 -39.69 -15.44
CA PHE A 76 42.30 -40.61 -16.17
C PHE A 76 41.98 -41.87 -15.33
N VAL A 77 43.00 -42.52 -14.77
CA VAL A 77 42.83 -43.71 -13.93
C VAL A 77 42.04 -43.37 -12.65
N GLN A 78 42.30 -42.21 -12.04
CA GLN A 78 41.57 -41.76 -10.86
C GLN A 78 40.08 -41.53 -11.16
N THR A 79 39.79 -40.90 -12.30
CA THR A 79 38.43 -40.66 -12.76
C THR A 79 37.70 -41.98 -13.05
N LEU A 80 38.39 -42.94 -13.69
CA LEU A 80 37.84 -44.25 -13.99
C LEU A 80 37.46 -45.01 -12.71
N ARG A 81 38.34 -45.03 -11.70
CA ARG A 81 38.05 -45.64 -10.38
C ARG A 81 36.86 -44.97 -9.68
N SER A 82 36.80 -43.64 -9.72
CA SER A 82 35.68 -42.88 -9.16
C SER A 82 34.35 -43.23 -9.84
N ALA A 83 34.35 -43.35 -11.17
CA ALA A 83 33.16 -43.73 -11.92
C ALA A 83 32.70 -45.17 -11.59
N THR A 84 33.64 -46.13 -11.51
CA THR A 84 33.32 -47.51 -11.12
C THR A 84 32.70 -47.58 -9.71
N GLY A 85 33.22 -46.81 -8.76
CA GLY A 85 32.64 -46.71 -7.41
C GLY A 85 31.22 -46.13 -7.41
N ALA A 86 30.96 -45.11 -8.24
CA ALA A 86 29.63 -44.52 -8.39
C ALA A 86 28.62 -45.54 -8.96
N TYR A 87 28.96 -46.27 -10.03
CA TYR A 87 28.08 -47.29 -10.60
C TYR A 87 27.81 -48.44 -9.63
N ALA A 88 28.83 -48.94 -8.92
CA ALA A 88 28.64 -49.99 -7.92
C ALA A 88 27.70 -49.54 -6.77
N SER A 89 27.83 -48.28 -6.33
CA SER A 89 26.93 -47.73 -5.30
C SER A 89 25.48 -47.59 -5.78
N ALA A 90 25.26 -47.24 -7.05
CA ALA A 90 23.92 -47.13 -7.64
C ALA A 90 23.24 -48.51 -7.78
N GLU A 91 24.00 -49.54 -8.17
CA GLU A 91 23.49 -50.93 -8.21
C GLU A 91 23.12 -51.42 -6.80
N ALA A 92 23.97 -51.17 -5.81
CA ALA A 92 23.70 -51.52 -4.42
C ALA A 92 22.40 -50.86 -3.90
N ALA A 93 22.22 -49.55 -4.15
CA ALA A 93 21.01 -48.82 -3.76
C ALA A 93 19.73 -49.37 -4.43
N ASN A 94 19.82 -49.78 -5.70
CA ASN A 94 18.68 -50.38 -6.41
C ASN A 94 18.34 -51.79 -5.87
N VAL A 95 19.33 -52.59 -5.49
CA VAL A 95 19.11 -53.92 -4.87
C VAL A 95 18.50 -53.79 -3.48
N GLU A 96 18.98 -52.84 -2.67
CA GLU A 96 18.41 -52.54 -1.34
C GLU A 96 16.93 -52.13 -1.44
N GLN A 97 16.58 -51.27 -2.39
CA GLN A 97 15.19 -50.86 -2.60
C GLN A 97 14.30 -52.02 -3.07
N ASN A 98 14.80 -52.89 -3.95
CA ASN A 98 14.07 -54.08 -4.38
C ASN A 98 13.82 -55.06 -3.22
N LEU A 99 14.80 -55.25 -2.34
CA LEU A 99 14.65 -56.07 -1.15
C LEU A 99 13.63 -55.47 -0.16
N LEU A 100 13.70 -54.16 0.08
CA LEU A 100 12.71 -53.45 0.90
C LEU A 100 11.30 -53.56 0.31
N ASN A 101 11.15 -53.42 -1.00
CA ASN A 101 9.88 -53.61 -1.69
C ASN A 101 9.36 -55.05 -1.51
N ALA A 102 10.22 -56.06 -1.60
CA ALA A 102 9.84 -57.45 -1.38
C ALA A 102 9.41 -57.73 0.06
N ILE A 103 10.11 -57.16 1.05
CA ILE A 103 9.75 -57.25 2.48
C ILE A 103 8.41 -56.55 2.75
N ASN A 104 8.18 -55.40 2.11
CA ASN A 104 6.97 -54.61 2.30
C ASN A 104 5.76 -55.11 1.51
N ALA A 105 5.97 -55.85 0.41
CA ALA A 105 4.89 -56.24 -0.51
C ALA A 105 3.71 -56.95 0.20
N PRO A 106 3.92 -57.90 1.13
CA PRO A 106 2.81 -58.50 1.87
C PRO A 106 2.07 -57.47 2.73
N ALA A 107 2.78 -56.64 3.50
CA ALA A 107 2.16 -55.65 4.38
C ALA A 107 1.40 -54.57 3.58
N GLN A 108 1.98 -54.10 2.47
CA GLN A 108 1.35 -53.14 1.57
C GLN A 108 0.07 -53.71 0.94
N ALA A 109 0.06 -55.00 0.56
CA ALA A 109 -1.09 -55.66 -0.04
C ALA A 109 -2.23 -55.90 0.97
N PHE A 110 -1.91 -56.27 2.22
CA PHE A 110 -2.94 -56.63 3.22
C PHE A 110 -3.39 -55.47 4.11
N LEU A 111 -2.49 -54.52 4.40
CA LEU A 111 -2.71 -53.45 5.38
C LEU A 111 -2.64 -52.05 4.75
N GLY A 112 -2.36 -51.96 3.45
CA GLY A 112 -2.24 -50.69 2.72
C GLY A 112 -1.06 -49.83 3.15
N ARG A 113 -0.15 -50.38 3.97
CA ARG A 113 0.99 -49.66 4.58
C ARG A 113 2.23 -50.54 4.59
N PRO A 114 3.43 -49.96 4.37
CA PRO A 114 4.66 -50.73 4.40
C PRO A 114 4.96 -51.19 5.83
N LEU A 115 5.69 -52.28 5.96
CA LEU A 115 6.17 -52.75 7.27
C LEU A 115 7.34 -51.87 7.75
N ILE A 116 8.24 -51.54 6.83
CA ILE A 116 9.45 -50.76 7.04
C ILE A 116 9.55 -49.68 5.97
N GLY A 117 9.67 -48.42 6.37
CA GLY A 117 9.87 -47.30 5.46
C GLY A 117 9.28 -46.01 6.00
N ASN A 118 9.85 -44.88 5.60
CA ASN A 118 9.29 -43.58 5.98
C ASN A 118 8.00 -43.29 5.19
N GLY A 119 7.16 -42.44 5.78
CA GLY A 119 5.99 -41.91 5.11
C GLY A 119 6.37 -40.98 3.97
N VAL A 120 5.53 -40.95 2.94
CA VAL A 120 5.71 -40.06 1.79
C VAL A 120 5.43 -38.63 2.22
N ASN A 121 6.30 -37.69 1.86
CA ASN A 121 6.04 -36.28 2.14
C ASN A 121 4.85 -35.77 1.32
N GLY A 122 4.03 -34.93 1.93
CA GLY A 122 2.90 -34.31 1.26
C GLY A 122 3.35 -33.33 0.17
N GLY A 123 2.62 -33.31 -0.94
CA GLY A 123 2.70 -32.22 -1.92
C GLY A 123 2.13 -30.91 -1.36
N PRO A 124 2.12 -29.80 -2.11
CA PRO A 124 1.67 -28.50 -1.61
C PRO A 124 0.30 -28.53 -0.91
N GLY A 125 0.27 -28.15 0.37
CA GLY A 125 -0.92 -28.19 1.24
C GLY A 125 -1.47 -29.59 1.58
N GLN A 126 -0.81 -30.66 1.14
CA GLN A 126 -1.23 -32.04 1.39
C GLN A 126 -0.52 -32.63 2.61
N ASP A 127 -1.21 -33.52 3.31
CA ASP A 127 -0.67 -34.20 4.47
C ASP A 127 0.47 -35.16 4.10
N GLY A 128 1.41 -35.33 5.03
CA GLY A 128 2.42 -36.37 4.96
C GLY A 128 1.81 -37.74 5.24
N GLY A 129 2.21 -38.73 4.44
CA GLY A 129 1.81 -40.11 4.64
C GLY A 129 2.37 -40.70 5.94
N PRO A 130 1.72 -41.72 6.51
CA PRO A 130 2.22 -42.38 7.70
C PRO A 130 3.48 -43.21 7.42
N GLY A 131 4.35 -43.33 8.42
CA GLY A 131 5.48 -44.26 8.40
C GLY A 131 5.04 -45.73 8.39
N GLY A 132 6.00 -46.61 8.11
CA GLY A 132 5.83 -48.05 8.11
C GLY A 132 5.43 -48.59 9.48
N LEU A 133 4.70 -49.70 9.51
CA LEU A 133 4.05 -50.24 10.71
C LEU A 133 5.04 -50.55 11.85
N LEU A 134 6.24 -51.06 11.53
CA LEU A 134 7.26 -51.40 12.53
C LEU A 134 8.33 -50.32 12.64
N PHE A 135 8.89 -49.91 11.52
CA PHE A 135 9.96 -48.92 11.47
C PHE A 135 9.67 -47.90 10.38
N GLY A 136 9.68 -46.63 10.75
CA GLY A 136 9.49 -45.56 9.79
C GLY A 136 9.06 -44.27 10.45
N ASN A 137 9.70 -43.18 10.06
CA ASN A 137 9.23 -41.85 10.40
C ASN A 137 7.99 -41.51 9.56
N GLY A 138 7.11 -40.67 10.08
CA GLY A 138 6.05 -40.08 9.26
C GLY A 138 6.60 -39.09 8.24
N GLY A 139 5.91 -38.95 7.10
CA GLY A 139 6.27 -37.98 6.08
C GLY A 139 5.98 -36.55 6.54
N SER A 140 6.75 -35.56 6.09
CA SER A 140 6.41 -34.16 6.36
C SER A 140 5.16 -33.74 5.59
N GLY A 141 4.29 -32.95 6.21
CA GLY A 141 3.21 -32.27 5.51
C GLY A 141 3.76 -31.20 4.56
N GLY A 142 3.10 -31.02 3.42
CA GLY A 142 3.53 -30.05 2.42
C GLY A 142 3.09 -28.64 2.76
N ALA A 143 3.96 -27.67 2.47
CA ALA A 143 3.64 -26.25 2.62
C ALA A 143 2.58 -25.81 1.59
N SER A 144 1.62 -25.00 2.02
CA SER A 144 0.64 -24.37 1.14
C SER A 144 1.11 -22.96 0.75
N THR A 145 1.00 -22.63 -0.53
CA THR A 145 1.20 -21.27 -1.05
C THR A 145 -0.14 -20.60 -1.41
N THR A 146 -1.24 -21.33 -1.32
CA THR A 146 -2.58 -20.85 -1.68
C THR A 146 -3.20 -20.15 -0.48
N ALA A 147 -3.64 -18.90 -0.66
CA ALA A 147 -4.32 -18.14 0.39
C ALA A 147 -5.55 -18.89 0.92
N GLY A 148 -5.73 -18.89 2.24
CA GLY A 148 -6.82 -19.58 2.93
C GLY A 148 -6.65 -21.10 3.05
N VAL A 149 -5.61 -21.69 2.48
CA VAL A 149 -5.36 -23.14 2.55
C VAL A 149 -4.30 -23.44 3.58
N ALA A 150 -4.66 -24.27 4.58
CA ALA A 150 -3.76 -24.69 5.64
C ALA A 150 -2.57 -25.51 5.12
N GLY A 151 -1.50 -25.56 5.90
CA GLY A 151 -0.39 -26.46 5.63
C GLY A 151 -0.81 -27.92 5.89
N GLY A 152 -0.23 -28.85 5.15
CA GLY A 152 -0.50 -30.27 5.36
C GLY A 152 0.00 -30.72 6.73
N ASN A 153 -0.72 -31.62 7.38
CA ASN A 153 -0.26 -32.24 8.62
C ASN A 153 0.94 -33.16 8.36
N GLY A 154 1.83 -33.29 9.32
CA GLY A 154 2.86 -34.32 9.31
C GLY A 154 2.24 -35.70 9.56
N GLY A 155 2.77 -36.71 8.88
CA GLY A 155 2.32 -38.09 9.04
C GLY A 155 2.75 -38.66 10.38
N ASP A 156 1.97 -39.60 10.91
CA ASP A 156 2.34 -40.34 12.12
C ASP A 156 3.39 -41.43 11.81
N ALA A 157 4.24 -41.75 12.78
CA ALA A 157 5.11 -42.91 12.72
C ALA A 157 4.37 -44.22 13.09
N GLY A 158 5.03 -45.37 12.88
CA GLY A 158 4.53 -46.69 13.27
C GLY A 158 4.89 -47.08 14.70
N TRP A 159 5.46 -48.27 14.89
CA TRP A 159 5.90 -48.75 16.20
C TRP A 159 7.15 -48.00 16.69
N LEU A 160 8.14 -47.84 15.81
CA LEU A 160 9.36 -47.08 16.03
C LEU A 160 9.53 -46.04 14.92
N GLY A 161 9.77 -44.79 15.31
CA GLY A 161 10.00 -43.70 14.37
C GLY A 161 9.49 -42.36 14.89
N HIS A 162 9.91 -41.27 14.25
CA HIS A 162 9.50 -39.92 14.58
C HIS A 162 8.31 -39.48 13.73
N GLY A 163 7.41 -38.70 14.32
CA GLY A 163 6.34 -38.07 13.55
C GLY A 163 6.88 -37.04 12.56
N GLY A 164 6.20 -36.90 11.43
CA GLY A 164 6.57 -35.92 10.39
C GLY A 164 6.30 -34.48 10.82
N ALA A 165 7.06 -33.52 10.31
CA ALA A 165 6.77 -32.11 10.53
C ALA A 165 5.49 -31.67 9.79
N GLY A 166 4.72 -30.74 10.36
CA GLY A 166 3.62 -30.08 9.66
C GLY A 166 4.14 -29.06 8.64
N GLY A 167 3.41 -28.90 7.54
CA GLY A 167 3.69 -27.93 6.48
C GLY A 167 3.27 -26.51 6.85
N ALA A 168 3.87 -25.50 6.23
CA ALA A 168 3.47 -24.11 6.44
C ALA A 168 2.09 -23.81 5.81
N GLY A 169 1.30 -22.95 6.44
CA GLY A 169 0.02 -22.47 5.92
C GLY A 169 0.18 -21.40 4.85
N GLY A 170 -0.78 -21.33 3.91
CA GLY A 170 -0.89 -20.21 2.99
C GLY A 170 -1.39 -18.94 3.70
N ALA A 171 -1.33 -17.79 3.04
CA ALA A 171 -1.76 -16.51 3.64
C ALA A 171 -3.17 -16.62 4.24
N GLY A 172 -3.35 -16.19 5.49
CA GLY A 172 -4.60 -16.27 6.24
C GLY A 172 -4.93 -17.66 6.81
N ALA A 173 -4.07 -18.66 6.63
CA ALA A 173 -4.33 -20.04 7.06
C ALA A 173 -3.28 -20.58 8.03
N SER A 174 -3.69 -21.54 8.85
CA SER A 174 -2.82 -22.14 9.86
C SER A 174 -1.77 -23.08 9.27
N GLY A 175 -0.65 -23.22 9.98
CA GLY A 175 0.29 -24.30 9.73
C GLY A 175 -0.31 -25.66 10.03
N GLY A 176 0.19 -26.70 9.35
CA GLY A 176 -0.20 -28.07 9.59
C GLY A 176 0.31 -28.58 10.93
N ARG A 177 -0.39 -29.54 11.54
CA ARG A 177 0.05 -30.15 12.79
C ARG A 177 1.26 -31.07 12.55
N GLY A 178 2.17 -31.16 13.51
CA GLY A 178 3.18 -32.22 13.52
C GLY A 178 2.56 -33.60 13.77
N GLY A 179 3.11 -34.63 13.13
CA GLY A 179 2.69 -36.01 13.27
C GLY A 179 3.11 -36.62 14.60
N THR A 180 2.43 -37.68 15.01
CA THR A 180 2.68 -38.42 16.25
C THR A 180 3.92 -39.30 16.09
N GLY A 181 4.76 -39.34 17.12
CA GLY A 181 5.88 -40.28 17.22
C GLY A 181 5.42 -41.73 17.37
N GLY A 182 6.37 -42.66 17.24
CA GLY A 182 6.10 -44.09 17.27
C GLY A 182 5.49 -44.56 18.59
N LEU A 183 4.70 -45.63 18.52
CA LEU A 183 3.97 -46.18 19.67
C LEU A 183 4.89 -46.54 20.84
N LEU A 184 6.06 -47.12 20.55
CA LEU A 184 7.04 -47.50 21.57
C LEU A 184 8.08 -46.40 21.78
N PHE A 185 8.77 -46.01 20.72
CA PHE A 185 9.80 -44.97 20.78
C PHE A 185 9.69 -44.05 19.57
N GLY A 186 9.64 -42.76 19.85
CA GLY A 186 9.53 -41.76 18.81
C GLY A 186 9.12 -40.40 19.33
N ASN A 187 9.81 -39.38 18.85
CA ASN A 187 9.40 -38.00 19.10
C ASN A 187 8.24 -37.62 18.18
N GLY A 188 7.36 -36.75 18.66
CA GLY A 188 6.41 -36.07 17.80
C GLY A 188 7.08 -35.09 16.84
N GLY A 189 6.49 -34.89 15.67
CA GLY A 189 6.97 -33.92 14.68
C GLY A 189 6.65 -32.48 15.07
N THR A 190 7.40 -31.52 14.54
CA THR A 190 7.13 -30.10 14.78
C THR A 190 5.88 -29.64 14.04
N GLY A 191 5.13 -28.70 14.60
CA GLY A 191 4.05 -28.01 13.89
C GLY A 191 4.59 -27.06 12.81
N GLY A 192 3.80 -26.86 11.76
CA GLY A 192 4.12 -25.96 10.66
C GLY A 192 3.88 -24.50 11.02
N MET A 193 4.59 -23.58 10.35
CA MET A 193 4.37 -22.14 10.52
C MET A 193 3.00 -21.72 9.94
N GLY A 194 2.30 -20.80 10.58
CA GLY A 194 1.11 -20.16 10.02
C GLY A 194 1.46 -19.23 8.85
N GLY A 195 0.62 -19.18 7.82
CA GLY A 195 0.76 -18.13 6.80
C GLY A 195 0.38 -16.77 7.37
N ALA A 196 0.54 -15.67 6.62
CA ALA A 196 0.29 -14.32 7.13
C ALA A 196 -1.07 -14.20 7.87
N GLY A 197 -1.07 -13.80 9.14
CA GLY A 197 -2.25 -13.74 10.03
C GLY A 197 -2.81 -15.08 10.51
N GLY A 198 -2.25 -16.20 10.06
CA GLY A 198 -2.66 -17.56 10.42
C GLY A 198 -1.88 -18.14 11.60
N HIS A 199 -2.51 -19.05 12.34
CA HIS A 199 -1.91 -19.67 13.52
C HIS A 199 -0.80 -20.68 13.17
N GLY A 200 0.19 -20.82 14.04
CA GLY A 200 1.12 -21.93 13.97
C GLY A 200 0.43 -23.26 14.23
N GLY A 201 0.85 -24.30 13.52
CA GLY A 201 0.37 -25.66 13.72
C GLY A 201 0.84 -26.22 15.07
N ALA A 202 0.04 -27.06 15.72
CA ALA A 202 0.48 -27.70 16.95
C ALA A 202 1.59 -28.73 16.67
N GLY A 203 2.47 -28.93 17.65
CA GLY A 203 3.42 -30.03 17.64
C GLY A 203 2.74 -31.40 17.77
N GLY A 204 3.40 -32.41 17.25
CA GLY A 204 3.01 -33.81 17.36
C GLY A 204 3.31 -34.37 18.75
N ASN A 205 2.52 -35.34 19.19
CA ASN A 205 2.77 -36.00 20.47
C ASN A 205 3.78 -37.14 20.32
N ALA A 206 4.46 -37.51 21.38
CA ALA A 206 5.04 -38.84 21.55
C ALA A 206 4.05 -39.74 22.32
N VAL A 207 4.26 -41.07 22.29
CA VAL A 207 3.30 -42.05 22.84
C VAL A 207 3.78 -42.68 24.14
N LEU A 208 4.77 -43.58 24.11
CA LEU A 208 5.28 -44.24 25.31
C LEU A 208 6.60 -43.64 25.78
N PHE A 209 7.58 -43.57 24.87
CA PHE A 209 8.87 -42.92 25.05
C PHE A 209 9.15 -41.94 23.91
N GLY A 210 9.66 -40.76 24.27
CA GLY A 210 10.07 -39.73 23.32
C GLY A 210 9.52 -38.36 23.68
N ASN A 211 10.05 -37.36 23.01
CA ASN A 211 9.72 -35.96 23.27
C ASN A 211 8.53 -35.51 22.42
N GLY A 212 7.75 -34.58 22.93
CA GLY A 212 6.76 -33.88 22.13
C GLY A 212 7.42 -32.97 21.11
N GLY A 213 6.77 -32.80 19.95
CA GLY A 213 7.23 -31.86 18.93
C GLY A 213 6.93 -30.42 19.30
N ALA A 214 7.77 -29.48 18.87
CA ALA A 214 7.50 -28.06 19.08
C ALA A 214 6.27 -27.58 18.27
N GLY A 215 5.53 -26.62 18.79
CA GLY A 215 4.51 -25.91 18.04
C GLY A 215 5.11 -24.96 17.00
N GLY A 216 4.40 -24.73 15.92
CA GLY A 216 4.79 -23.84 14.84
C GLY A 216 4.62 -22.37 15.22
N VAL A 217 5.38 -21.49 14.56
CA VAL A 217 5.27 -20.04 14.76
C VAL A 217 4.00 -19.53 14.08
N GLY A 218 3.31 -18.58 14.70
CA GLY A 218 2.18 -17.87 14.09
C GLY A 218 2.65 -16.89 13.01
N GLY A 219 1.85 -16.71 11.96
CA GLY A 219 2.22 -15.85 10.84
C GLY A 219 2.03 -14.37 11.14
N ALA A 220 2.86 -13.53 10.53
CA ALA A 220 2.74 -12.07 10.68
C ALA A 220 1.42 -11.55 10.09
N GLY A 221 0.78 -10.60 10.76
CA GLY A 221 -0.40 -9.91 10.26
C GLY A 221 -0.07 -9.10 9.01
N ALA A 222 -1.03 -8.99 8.10
CA ALA A 222 -0.89 -8.12 6.94
C ALA A 222 -0.95 -6.64 7.35
N ASN A 223 -0.27 -5.78 6.59
CA ASN A 223 -0.34 -4.35 6.81
C ASN A 223 -1.70 -3.79 6.38
N GLY A 224 -2.13 -2.73 7.07
CA GLY A 224 -3.29 -1.95 6.71
C GLY A 224 -3.07 -1.19 5.40
N ALA A 225 -4.12 -1.10 4.59
CA ALA A 225 -4.06 -0.37 3.34
C ALA A 225 -3.84 1.13 3.61
N PRO A 226 -2.93 1.81 2.89
CA PRO A 226 -2.86 3.26 2.93
C PRO A 226 -4.20 3.89 2.56
N GLY A 227 -4.51 5.03 3.16
CA GLY A 227 -5.62 5.86 2.76
C GLY A 227 -5.38 6.34 1.33
N VAL A 228 -6.40 6.18 0.48
CA VAL A 228 -6.38 6.67 -0.90
C VAL A 228 -7.54 7.63 -1.07
N ASN A 229 -7.21 8.86 -1.45
CA ASN A 229 -8.22 9.85 -1.79
C ASN A 229 -8.98 9.39 -3.04
N PRO A 230 -10.32 9.45 -3.06
CA PRO A 230 -11.08 9.14 -4.26
C PRO A 230 -10.67 10.08 -5.40
N GLY A 231 -10.29 9.51 -6.55
CA GLY A 231 -10.03 10.28 -7.76
C GLY A 231 -11.30 10.54 -8.56
N LEU A 232 -11.36 11.67 -9.28
CA LEU A 232 -12.32 11.84 -10.36
C LEU A 232 -12.02 10.80 -11.44
N LEU A 233 -13.01 9.99 -11.82
CA LEU A 233 -12.95 9.23 -13.06
C LEU A 233 -12.74 10.22 -14.22
N PRO A 234 -11.91 9.89 -15.22
CA PRO A 234 -11.64 10.80 -16.34
C PRO A 234 -12.97 11.26 -16.97
N PRO A 235 -13.09 12.56 -17.30
CA PRO A 235 -14.37 13.13 -17.71
C PRO A 235 -14.89 12.45 -18.97
N THR A 236 -16.09 11.89 -18.88
CA THR A 236 -16.96 11.76 -20.05
C THR A 236 -17.53 13.15 -20.35
N MET A 237 -17.90 13.42 -21.62
CA MET A 237 -18.43 14.73 -22.05
C MET A 237 -19.48 15.28 -21.05
N PRO A 238 -19.38 16.56 -20.63
CA PRO A 238 -20.39 17.20 -19.79
C PRO A 238 -21.80 16.98 -20.32
N ALA A 239 -22.77 16.83 -19.42
CA ALA A 239 -24.18 16.79 -19.81
C ALA A 239 -24.57 18.12 -20.47
N ALA A 240 -25.60 18.09 -21.31
CA ALA A 240 -25.94 19.23 -22.15
C ALA A 240 -26.42 20.43 -21.32
N ASP A 241 -25.92 21.61 -21.68
CA ASP A 241 -26.32 22.88 -21.09
C ASP A 241 -27.79 23.20 -21.43
N GLY A 242 -28.45 23.92 -20.54
CA GLY A 242 -29.76 24.49 -20.73
C GLY A 242 -29.71 25.63 -21.73
N ALA A 243 -30.73 25.75 -22.57
CA ALA A 243 -30.81 26.82 -23.55
C ALA A 243 -31.04 28.18 -22.86
N ASP A 244 -30.34 29.21 -23.33
CA ASP A 244 -30.61 30.60 -22.96
C ASP A 244 -32.07 30.97 -23.26
N GLY A 245 -32.59 31.90 -22.48
CA GLY A 245 -33.90 32.48 -22.71
C GLY A 245 -33.97 33.19 -24.07
N SER A 246 -35.18 33.52 -24.51
CA SER A 246 -35.39 34.35 -25.69
C SER A 246 -36.31 35.51 -25.37
N LEU A 247 -36.16 36.62 -26.10
CA LEU A 247 -37.06 37.77 -26.00
C LEU A 247 -38.49 37.34 -26.33
N LEU A 248 -39.40 37.47 -25.36
CA LEU A 248 -40.81 37.18 -25.58
C LEU A 248 -41.45 38.30 -26.43
N PRO A 249 -42.50 38.02 -27.22
CA PRO A 249 -43.13 39.00 -28.11
C PRO A 249 -43.67 40.28 -27.43
N ASN A 250 -43.81 40.28 -26.10
CA ASN A 250 -44.25 41.40 -25.28
C ASN A 250 -43.09 42.21 -24.64
N GLY A 251 -41.83 41.94 -25.01
CA GLY A 251 -40.66 42.65 -24.50
C GLY A 251 -40.20 42.22 -23.10
N VAL A 252 -40.77 41.15 -22.53
CA VAL A 252 -40.30 40.49 -21.31
C VAL A 252 -39.14 39.56 -21.69
N GLY A 253 -38.05 39.60 -20.92
CA GLY A 253 -36.93 38.67 -21.12
C GLY A 253 -37.34 37.24 -20.75
N GLY A 254 -37.12 36.28 -21.64
CA GLY A 254 -37.34 34.87 -21.36
C GLY A 254 -36.27 34.33 -20.41
N GLY A 255 -36.67 33.43 -19.50
CA GLY A 255 -35.76 32.75 -18.58
C GLY A 255 -35.01 31.59 -19.24
N GLY A 256 -33.80 31.34 -18.76
CA GLY A 256 -32.98 30.22 -19.21
C GLY A 256 -33.51 28.88 -18.72
N GLN A 257 -33.29 27.83 -19.51
CA GLN A 257 -33.72 26.47 -19.19
C GLN A 257 -32.74 25.78 -18.23
N PRO A 258 -33.20 24.82 -17.40
CA PRO A 258 -32.29 24.03 -16.59
C PRO A 258 -31.33 23.18 -17.43
N GLY A 259 -30.10 23.02 -16.96
CA GLY A 259 -29.13 22.09 -17.53
C GLY A 259 -29.48 20.62 -17.26
N VAL A 260 -28.98 19.72 -18.11
CA VAL A 260 -29.28 18.28 -18.01
C VAL A 260 -28.44 17.63 -16.90
N ASN A 261 -29.06 16.75 -16.11
CA ASN A 261 -28.33 15.98 -15.11
C ASN A 261 -27.35 14.99 -15.79
N GLY A 262 -26.12 14.92 -15.30
CA GLY A 262 -25.20 13.83 -15.58
C GLY A 262 -25.75 12.50 -15.06
N THR A 263 -25.68 11.46 -15.88
CA THR A 263 -26.21 10.12 -15.54
C THR A 263 -25.12 9.06 -15.47
N ALA A 264 -23.93 9.35 -16.02
CA ALA A 264 -22.78 8.46 -15.99
C ALA A 264 -21.79 8.82 -14.87
N PRO A 265 -21.06 7.84 -14.30
CA PRO A 265 -19.99 8.11 -13.36
C PRO A 265 -18.95 9.09 -13.93
N GLY A 266 -18.61 10.12 -13.18
CA GLY A 266 -17.66 11.17 -13.61
C GLY A 266 -18.21 12.16 -14.65
N GLN A 267 -19.47 12.06 -15.08
CA GLN A 267 -20.08 13.00 -16.01
C GLN A 267 -20.58 14.26 -15.30
N ALA A 268 -20.03 15.42 -15.65
CA ALA A 268 -20.51 16.68 -15.10
C ALA A 268 -21.98 16.94 -15.53
N GLY A 269 -22.77 17.56 -14.65
CA GLY A 269 -24.07 18.11 -15.03
C GLY A 269 -23.92 19.26 -16.02
N GLY A 270 -24.92 19.49 -16.87
CA GLY A 270 -24.92 20.60 -17.81
C GLY A 270 -25.25 21.92 -17.12
N ASN A 271 -24.70 23.02 -17.60
CA ASN A 271 -24.96 24.35 -17.04
C ASN A 271 -26.41 24.77 -17.31
N GLY A 272 -27.00 25.62 -16.48
CA GLY A 272 -28.28 26.25 -16.77
C GLY A 272 -28.12 27.36 -17.81
N GLY A 273 -29.12 27.57 -18.67
CA GLY A 273 -29.10 28.63 -19.67
C GLY A 273 -29.26 30.02 -19.05
N ASP A 274 -28.76 31.05 -19.73
CA ASP A 274 -28.85 32.44 -19.28
C ASP A 274 -30.25 33.03 -19.47
N GLY A 275 -30.66 33.94 -18.58
CA GLY A 275 -31.84 34.77 -18.78
C GLY A 275 -31.56 35.90 -19.78
N THR A 276 -32.57 36.29 -20.58
CA THR A 276 -32.41 37.39 -21.56
C THR A 276 -32.84 38.75 -21.05
N VAL A 277 -32.36 39.80 -21.73
CA VAL A 277 -32.69 41.20 -21.48
C VAL A 277 -34.19 41.46 -21.68
N GLY A 278 -34.82 42.27 -20.83
CA GLY A 278 -36.21 42.71 -20.99
C GLY A 278 -36.32 44.23 -20.91
N ASP A 279 -37.04 44.84 -21.85
CA ASP A 279 -37.10 46.32 -22.03
C ASP A 279 -38.19 47.00 -21.19
N PHE A 280 -39.33 46.34 -20.93
CA PHE A 280 -40.48 46.98 -20.25
C PHE A 280 -41.23 46.09 -19.25
N GLY A 281 -40.89 44.80 -19.13
CA GLY A 281 -41.69 43.84 -18.36
C GLY A 281 -40.91 42.88 -17.44
N GLY A 282 -39.65 43.19 -17.16
CA GLY A 282 -38.75 42.35 -16.36
C GLY A 282 -37.88 41.43 -17.22
N SER A 283 -36.75 41.04 -16.66
CA SER A 283 -35.75 40.17 -17.29
C SER A 283 -35.92 38.71 -16.88
N GLY A 284 -35.50 37.79 -17.75
CA GLY A 284 -35.61 36.36 -17.48
C GLY A 284 -34.67 35.90 -16.37
N GLY A 285 -35.11 34.97 -15.53
CA GLY A 285 -34.21 34.32 -14.57
C GLY A 285 -33.27 33.33 -15.26
N GLY A 286 -32.11 33.06 -14.67
CA GLY A 286 -31.20 32.02 -15.14
C GLY A 286 -31.75 30.62 -14.86
N GLY A 287 -31.44 29.66 -15.74
CA GLY A 287 -31.78 28.26 -15.57
C GLY A 287 -30.98 27.60 -14.45
N ALA A 288 -31.55 26.60 -13.78
CA ALA A 288 -30.79 25.82 -12.79
C ALA A 288 -29.73 24.94 -13.46
N GLY A 289 -28.58 24.73 -12.84
CA GLY A 289 -27.62 23.74 -13.33
C GLY A 289 -28.14 22.30 -13.17
N GLY A 290 -27.75 21.40 -14.07
CA GLY A 290 -28.05 19.98 -13.97
C GLY A 290 -27.21 19.30 -12.87
N ALA A 291 -27.76 18.29 -12.20
CA ALA A 291 -27.02 17.51 -11.21
C ALA A 291 -25.84 16.75 -11.85
N GLY A 292 -24.75 16.52 -11.12
CA GLY A 292 -23.65 15.68 -11.60
C GLY A 292 -24.02 14.20 -11.59
N GLY A 293 -23.38 13.41 -12.45
CA GLY A 293 -23.39 11.94 -12.31
C GLY A 293 -22.52 11.49 -11.12
N PRO A 294 -22.54 10.20 -10.75
CA PRO A 294 -21.83 9.73 -9.56
C PRO A 294 -20.35 10.13 -9.51
N GLY A 295 -19.92 10.78 -8.43
CA GLY A 295 -18.56 11.30 -8.28
C GLY A 295 -18.19 12.46 -9.22
N ALA A 296 -19.17 13.16 -9.81
CA ALA A 296 -18.96 14.27 -10.74
C ALA A 296 -19.56 15.60 -10.24
N ARG A 297 -19.02 16.71 -10.75
CA ARG A 297 -19.51 18.08 -10.52
C ARG A 297 -20.91 18.26 -11.15
N GLY A 298 -21.88 18.85 -10.43
CA GLY A 298 -23.09 19.41 -11.04
C GLY A 298 -22.78 20.64 -11.91
N GLY A 299 -23.61 20.91 -12.89
CA GLY A 299 -23.46 22.05 -13.79
C GLY A 299 -23.76 23.39 -13.09
N ASP A 300 -23.26 24.46 -13.66
CA ASP A 300 -23.37 25.80 -13.08
C ASP A 300 -24.79 26.37 -13.29
N GLY A 301 -25.24 27.28 -12.43
CA GLY A 301 -26.51 27.97 -12.65
C GLY A 301 -26.36 29.03 -13.74
N GLY A 302 -27.37 29.21 -14.59
CA GLY A 302 -27.39 30.27 -15.60
C GLY A 302 -27.47 31.66 -14.97
N THR A 303 -26.97 32.67 -15.66
CA THR A 303 -27.01 34.06 -15.20
C THR A 303 -28.42 34.64 -15.33
N GLY A 304 -28.80 35.54 -14.41
CA GLY A 304 -30.05 36.29 -14.53
C GLY A 304 -29.97 37.37 -15.61
N GLY A 305 -31.07 37.59 -16.34
CA GLY A 305 -31.16 38.61 -17.37
C GLY A 305 -31.09 40.04 -16.81
N ILE A 306 -30.76 40.99 -17.70
CA ILE A 306 -30.60 42.42 -17.39
C ILE A 306 -31.90 43.17 -17.71
N SER A 307 -32.36 44.07 -16.85
CA SER A 307 -33.50 44.95 -17.14
C SER A 307 -33.03 46.39 -17.39
N SER A 308 -33.57 47.02 -18.45
CA SER A 308 -33.46 48.46 -18.68
C SER A 308 -34.67 49.16 -18.04
N PHE A 309 -34.47 50.35 -17.47
CA PHE A 309 -35.51 51.28 -17.01
C PHE A 309 -36.64 50.72 -16.11
N GLY A 310 -36.36 50.59 -14.80
CA GLY A 310 -37.40 50.56 -13.75
C GLY A 310 -38.08 49.21 -13.44
N ALA A 311 -37.77 48.13 -14.18
CA ALA A 311 -38.19 46.77 -13.83
C ALA A 311 -37.07 46.02 -13.04
N GLY A 312 -37.44 45.11 -12.15
CA GLY A 312 -36.50 44.29 -11.38
C GLY A 312 -35.69 43.32 -12.24
N GLY A 313 -34.41 43.13 -11.89
CA GLY A 313 -33.50 42.19 -12.56
C GLY A 313 -33.88 40.73 -12.31
N GLY A 314 -33.47 39.84 -13.22
CA GLY A 314 -33.79 38.42 -13.14
C GLY A 314 -32.91 37.73 -12.10
N GLY A 315 -33.47 36.88 -11.25
CA GLY A 315 -32.66 36.07 -10.33
C GLY A 315 -31.72 35.13 -11.09
N GLY A 316 -30.50 34.94 -10.59
CA GLY A 316 -29.59 33.91 -11.11
C GLY A 316 -30.14 32.51 -10.85
N GLY A 317 -29.77 31.56 -11.72
CA GLY A 317 -30.06 30.15 -11.53
C GLY A 317 -29.25 29.56 -10.37
N THR A 318 -29.83 28.61 -9.65
CA THR A 318 -29.11 27.82 -8.64
C THR A 318 -28.23 26.78 -9.36
N GLY A 319 -26.97 26.60 -8.96
CA GLY A 319 -26.13 25.52 -9.47
C GLY A 319 -26.70 24.13 -9.18
N GLY A 320 -26.38 23.16 -10.03
CA GLY A 320 -26.83 21.78 -9.91
C GLY A 320 -26.12 21.04 -8.76
N ALA A 321 -26.84 20.13 -8.11
CA ALA A 321 -26.28 19.27 -7.04
C ALA A 321 -25.12 18.41 -7.58
N GLY A 322 -24.07 18.19 -6.77
CA GLY A 322 -23.06 17.17 -7.09
C GLY A 322 -23.68 15.76 -7.13
N GLY A 323 -23.11 14.85 -7.93
CA GLY A 323 -23.62 13.48 -7.99
C GLY A 323 -23.17 12.60 -6.82
N ASP A 324 -23.94 11.54 -6.54
CA ASP A 324 -23.71 10.63 -5.42
C ASP A 324 -22.32 9.97 -5.47
N GLY A 325 -21.74 9.70 -4.30
CA GLY A 325 -20.52 8.88 -4.20
C GLY A 325 -20.74 7.48 -4.80
N GLY A 326 -19.76 6.99 -5.57
CA GLY A 326 -19.90 5.78 -6.40
C GLY A 326 -20.20 4.45 -5.68
N ILE A 327 -20.21 3.37 -6.48
CA ILE A 327 -20.75 2.01 -6.25
C ILE A 327 -20.29 1.27 -4.96
N PHE A 328 -19.32 1.79 -4.20
CA PHE A 328 -18.79 1.14 -3.00
C PHE A 328 -18.98 1.97 -1.73
N GLY A 329 -20.20 1.88 -1.16
CA GLY A 329 -20.44 1.89 0.30
C GLY A 329 -20.45 3.23 1.05
N GLY A 330 -21.63 3.84 1.19
CA GLY A 330 -21.97 4.81 2.24
C GLY A 330 -23.31 5.53 1.94
N PRO A 331 -24.19 5.82 2.92
CA PRO A 331 -25.40 6.59 2.68
C PRO A 331 -25.02 8.02 2.28
N GLY A 332 -25.36 8.40 1.05
CA GLY A 332 -25.00 9.68 0.42
C GLY A 332 -25.52 10.87 1.22
N GLY A 333 -24.62 11.80 1.54
CA GLY A 333 -24.98 13.12 2.06
C GLY A 333 -25.49 14.01 0.92
N ASN A 334 -26.55 14.75 1.19
CA ASN A 334 -27.20 15.68 0.26
C ASN A 334 -26.19 16.74 -0.25
N GLY A 335 -25.79 16.66 -1.52
CA GLY A 335 -24.85 17.58 -2.16
C GLY A 335 -25.49 18.90 -2.60
N GLY A 336 -25.06 20.02 -2.01
CA GLY A 336 -25.45 21.38 -2.42
C GLY A 336 -24.67 21.86 -3.64
N GLY A 337 -25.30 22.64 -4.51
CA GLY A 337 -24.80 23.02 -5.84
C GLY A 337 -23.52 23.87 -5.87
N ILE A 338 -22.82 23.81 -7.00
CA ILE A 338 -21.39 24.17 -7.10
C ILE A 338 -21.15 25.63 -7.50
N ASP A 339 -22.17 26.39 -7.92
CA ASP A 339 -22.12 27.85 -8.02
C ASP A 339 -23.53 28.43 -7.76
N GLY A 340 -23.64 29.48 -6.94
CA GLY A 340 -24.88 30.26 -6.83
C GLY A 340 -24.91 31.33 -7.91
N GLY A 341 -25.83 31.25 -8.88
CA GLY A 341 -25.92 32.22 -9.97
C GLY A 341 -26.09 33.66 -9.46
N ALA A 342 -25.39 34.59 -10.11
CA ALA A 342 -25.46 36.01 -9.79
C ALA A 342 -26.88 36.57 -10.00
N GLY A 343 -27.35 37.40 -9.06
CA GLY A 343 -28.61 38.15 -9.22
C GLY A 343 -28.46 39.22 -10.31
N GLY A 344 -29.44 39.31 -11.22
CA GLY A 344 -29.54 40.36 -12.22
C GLY A 344 -29.79 41.74 -11.59
N ALA A 345 -29.33 42.79 -12.26
CA ALA A 345 -29.44 44.18 -11.82
C ALA A 345 -30.50 44.96 -12.61
N SER A 346 -31.10 45.96 -11.96
CA SER A 346 -31.94 47.01 -12.53
C SER A 346 -31.21 48.35 -12.43
N GLU A 347 -31.20 49.16 -13.49
CA GLU A 347 -30.49 50.45 -13.53
C GLU A 347 -31.17 51.56 -12.71
N ASN A 348 -32.42 51.39 -12.25
CA ASN A 348 -33.15 52.44 -11.51
C ASN A 348 -34.48 51.96 -10.85
N ALA A 349 -34.47 51.11 -9.81
CA ALA A 349 -35.54 51.02 -8.79
C ALA A 349 -35.37 49.84 -7.80
N SER A 350 -36.02 49.98 -6.64
CA SER A 350 -36.11 49.06 -5.51
C SER A 350 -36.66 47.66 -5.85
N GLY A 351 -35.81 46.64 -5.64
CA GLY A 351 -36.16 45.32 -5.10
C GLY A 351 -37.11 44.42 -5.90
N SER A 352 -36.56 43.35 -6.46
CA SER A 352 -37.29 42.09 -6.68
C SER A 352 -36.46 40.93 -6.13
N GLY A 353 -37.12 40.02 -5.39
CA GLY A 353 -36.50 39.03 -4.52
C GLY A 353 -35.58 38.05 -5.24
N GLY A 354 -34.39 37.85 -4.67
CA GLY A 354 -33.47 36.78 -5.03
C GLY A 354 -33.98 35.44 -4.51
N GLY A 355 -33.87 34.40 -5.35
CA GLY A 355 -34.13 33.01 -4.97
C GLY A 355 -33.16 32.53 -3.88
N ALA A 356 -33.53 31.43 -3.22
CA ALA A 356 -32.86 30.86 -2.06
C ALA A 356 -31.36 30.54 -2.34
N GLY A 357 -30.49 31.51 -2.10
CA GLY A 357 -29.04 31.40 -2.28
C GLY A 357 -28.33 32.74 -2.46
N GLY A 358 -29.00 33.75 -3.01
CA GLY A 358 -28.50 35.13 -3.09
C GLY A 358 -29.25 36.05 -2.13
N GLY A 359 -28.54 36.82 -1.32
CA GLY A 359 -29.17 37.86 -0.50
C GLY A 359 -29.83 38.90 -1.39
N ALA A 360 -31.09 39.26 -1.12
CA ALA A 360 -31.77 40.35 -1.80
C ALA A 360 -30.94 41.65 -1.69
N GLY A 361 -30.89 42.43 -2.76
CA GLY A 361 -30.41 43.82 -2.68
C GLY A 361 -31.21 44.56 -1.60
N LEU A 362 -30.50 45.30 -0.75
CA LEU A 362 -31.15 46.16 0.23
C LEU A 362 -31.96 47.24 -0.52
N PRO A 363 -33.06 47.74 0.07
CA PRO A 363 -33.90 48.77 -0.57
C PRO A 363 -33.17 50.09 -0.91
N ASP A 364 -31.90 50.24 -0.52
CA ASP A 364 -31.06 51.42 -0.67
C ASP A 364 -30.14 51.42 -1.90
N GLY A 365 -30.27 50.43 -2.81
CA GLY A 365 -29.53 50.40 -4.08
C GLY A 365 -28.18 49.66 -4.05
N ARG A 366 -27.86 48.94 -2.96
CA ARG A 366 -26.66 48.08 -2.90
C ARG A 366 -26.86 46.73 -3.61
N GLY A 367 -25.86 46.31 -4.38
CA GLY A 367 -25.85 45.05 -5.12
C GLY A 367 -25.95 43.82 -4.21
N GLY A 368 -26.68 42.79 -4.64
CA GLY A 368 -26.78 41.51 -3.92
C GLY A 368 -25.44 40.77 -3.88
N GLY A 369 -25.13 40.11 -2.76
CA GLY A 369 -23.93 39.28 -2.65
C GLY A 369 -24.04 37.98 -3.46
N GLY A 370 -22.91 37.48 -3.94
CA GLY A 370 -22.81 36.19 -4.62
C GLY A 370 -23.08 35.03 -3.67
N GLY A 371 -23.70 33.95 -4.19
CA GLY A 371 -24.02 32.76 -3.40
C GLY A 371 -22.77 31.97 -3.00
N ALA A 372 -22.77 31.32 -1.84
CA ALA A 372 -21.68 30.43 -1.47
C ALA A 372 -21.71 29.15 -2.31
N GLY A 373 -20.53 28.65 -2.69
CA GLY A 373 -20.37 27.36 -3.34
C GLY A 373 -20.71 26.22 -2.40
N GLY A 374 -21.35 25.18 -2.92
CA GLY A 374 -21.71 23.99 -2.15
C GLY A 374 -20.51 23.10 -1.83
N PRO A 375 -20.59 22.27 -0.78
CA PRO A 375 -19.54 21.31 -0.46
C PRO A 375 -19.43 20.22 -1.52
N GLY A 376 -18.20 19.83 -1.86
CA GLY A 376 -17.93 18.72 -2.76
C GLY A 376 -18.23 17.36 -2.10
N GLY A 377 -18.79 16.43 -2.86
CA GLY A 377 -18.87 15.01 -2.48
C GLY A 377 -17.49 14.36 -2.45
N ALA A 378 -17.37 13.12 -1.93
CA ALA A 378 -16.10 12.41 -1.84
C ALA A 378 -15.31 12.42 -3.18
N GLY A 379 -14.07 12.93 -3.16
CA GLY A 379 -13.24 13.12 -4.36
C GLY A 379 -13.60 14.30 -5.27
N ALA A 380 -14.70 15.01 -5.03
CA ALA A 380 -15.13 16.15 -5.81
C ALA A 380 -14.69 17.49 -5.17
N PRO A 381 -14.24 18.47 -5.98
CA PRO A 381 -13.95 19.81 -5.49
C PRO A 381 -15.18 20.48 -4.89
N GLY A 382 -14.96 21.44 -3.99
CA GLY A 382 -16.01 22.35 -3.54
C GLY A 382 -16.45 23.29 -4.66
N GLY A 383 -17.68 23.79 -4.55
CA GLY A 383 -18.24 24.77 -5.46
C GLY A 383 -17.56 26.11 -5.43
N ASN A 384 -17.50 26.85 -6.54
CA ASN A 384 -17.03 28.21 -6.43
C ASN A 384 -18.13 29.09 -5.82
N GLY A 385 -17.72 30.21 -5.26
CA GLY A 385 -18.67 31.25 -4.91
C GLY A 385 -19.17 31.95 -6.16
N GLY A 386 -20.45 32.33 -6.15
CA GLY A 386 -21.00 33.20 -7.18
C GLY A 386 -20.40 34.59 -7.14
N ASP A 387 -20.35 35.27 -8.28
CA ASP A 387 -19.91 36.66 -8.35
C ASP A 387 -20.91 37.61 -7.67
N GLY A 388 -20.40 38.72 -7.13
CA GLY A 388 -21.20 39.78 -6.57
C GLY A 388 -22.02 40.52 -7.64
N GLY A 389 -23.23 40.94 -7.28
CA GLY A 389 -24.07 41.75 -8.15
C GLY A 389 -23.50 43.15 -8.38
N LYS A 390 -23.88 43.76 -9.52
CA LYS A 390 -23.54 45.17 -9.84
C LYS A 390 -23.99 46.10 -8.71
N SER A 391 -23.27 47.21 -8.53
CA SER A 391 -23.36 48.13 -7.37
C SER A 391 -22.66 47.61 -6.11
N GLY A 392 -21.53 46.92 -6.29
CA GLY A 392 -20.59 46.66 -5.20
C GLY A 392 -20.93 45.46 -4.31
N GLY A 393 -21.72 44.51 -4.82
CA GLY A 393 -22.00 43.26 -4.11
C GLY A 393 -20.72 42.46 -3.87
N GLY A 394 -20.58 41.84 -2.71
CA GLY A 394 -19.44 40.94 -2.44
C GLY A 394 -19.58 39.61 -3.17
N GLY A 395 -18.46 39.01 -3.58
CA GLY A 395 -18.42 37.65 -4.11
C GLY A 395 -18.69 36.61 -3.03
N GLY A 396 -19.30 35.49 -3.43
CA GLY A 396 -19.61 34.36 -2.56
C GLY A 396 -18.36 33.59 -2.15
N ALA A 397 -18.40 32.91 -1.01
CA ALA A 397 -17.31 32.01 -0.61
C ALA A 397 -17.35 30.72 -1.43
N GLY A 398 -16.18 30.16 -1.74
CA GLY A 398 -16.07 28.82 -2.28
C GLY A 398 -16.46 27.77 -1.24
N GLY A 399 -17.05 26.68 -1.69
CA GLY A 399 -17.43 25.51 -0.92
C GLY A 399 -16.23 24.65 -0.53
N THR A 400 -16.41 23.84 0.50
CA THR A 400 -15.37 22.91 0.99
C THR A 400 -15.19 21.74 0.02
N GLY A 401 -13.96 21.32 -0.24
CA GLY A 401 -13.69 20.10 -1.00
C GLY A 401 -14.17 18.85 -0.26
N GLY A 402 -14.62 17.85 -1.02
CA GLY A 402 -14.82 16.51 -0.46
C GLY A 402 -13.50 15.81 -0.18
N THR A 403 -13.54 14.59 0.35
CA THR A 403 -12.32 13.87 0.80
C THR A 403 -11.20 13.91 -0.23
N GLY A 404 -10.04 14.45 0.17
CA GLY A 404 -8.84 14.61 -0.66
C GLY A 404 -8.91 15.67 -1.76
N ALA A 405 -10.05 16.34 -1.95
CA ALA A 405 -10.29 17.24 -3.07
C ALA A 405 -10.12 18.71 -2.69
N PHE A 406 -10.00 19.55 -3.73
CA PHE A 406 -9.78 20.98 -3.60
C PHE A 406 -11.01 21.70 -3.02
N GLY A 407 -10.80 22.74 -2.23
CA GLY A 407 -11.83 23.74 -1.97
C GLY A 407 -12.17 24.51 -3.25
N GLY A 408 -13.41 24.96 -3.38
CA GLY A 408 -13.83 25.77 -4.51
C GLY A 408 -13.29 27.20 -4.42
N ASN A 409 -13.21 27.91 -5.53
CA ASN A 409 -12.69 29.28 -5.51
C ASN A 409 -13.75 30.25 -4.96
N GLY A 410 -13.34 31.39 -4.40
CA GLY A 410 -14.28 32.46 -4.09
C GLY A 410 -14.75 33.16 -5.36
N GLY A 411 -15.99 33.66 -5.35
CA GLY A 411 -16.53 34.46 -6.44
C GLY A 411 -15.93 35.85 -6.46
N ASN A 412 -15.94 36.52 -7.61
CA ASN A 412 -15.44 37.89 -7.74
C ASN A 412 -16.40 38.90 -7.10
N GLY A 413 -15.88 40.03 -6.65
CA GLY A 413 -16.70 41.16 -6.24
C GLY A 413 -17.40 41.79 -7.44
N GLY A 414 -18.61 42.32 -7.24
CA GLY A 414 -19.37 42.99 -8.27
C GLY A 414 -18.86 44.41 -8.53
N ASP A 415 -18.89 44.81 -9.79
CA ASP A 415 -18.53 46.17 -10.22
C ASP A 415 -19.57 47.21 -9.76
N SER A 416 -19.14 48.44 -9.47
CA SER A 416 -20.01 49.49 -8.93
C SER A 416 -20.19 50.68 -9.88
N PHE A 417 -21.44 51.10 -10.10
CA PHE A 417 -21.79 52.36 -10.79
C PHE A 417 -22.22 53.42 -9.75
N GLY A 418 -21.26 53.96 -8.99
CA GLY A 418 -21.50 54.93 -7.91
C GLY A 418 -21.31 54.33 -6.52
N GLY A 419 -20.05 54.20 -6.10
CA GLY A 419 -19.60 53.55 -4.87
C GLY A 419 -18.37 52.66 -5.10
N GLY A 420 -17.72 52.22 -4.03
CA GLY A 420 -16.57 51.32 -4.12
C GLY A 420 -16.91 49.94 -4.69
N GLY A 421 -15.95 49.30 -5.35
CA GLY A 421 -16.10 47.96 -5.93
C GLY A 421 -16.32 46.87 -4.86
N GLY A 422 -17.01 45.80 -5.24
CA GLY A 422 -17.32 44.68 -4.35
C GLY A 422 -16.08 43.93 -3.87
N VAL A 423 -16.15 43.34 -2.69
CA VAL A 423 -15.07 42.50 -2.16
C VAL A 423 -15.15 41.10 -2.77
N GLY A 424 -14.03 40.53 -3.20
CA GLY A 424 -13.94 39.15 -3.65
C GLY A 424 -14.26 38.15 -2.53
N GLY A 425 -14.92 37.07 -2.90
CA GLY A 425 -15.26 35.96 -2.03
C GLY A 425 -14.05 35.16 -1.59
N LYS A 426 -14.14 34.52 -0.43
CA LYS A 426 -13.05 33.67 0.06
C LYS A 426 -13.03 32.32 -0.66
N GLY A 427 -11.85 31.76 -0.90
CA GLY A 427 -11.72 30.37 -1.33
C GLY A 427 -12.22 29.40 -0.26
N GLY A 428 -12.76 28.28 -0.70
CA GLY A 428 -13.23 27.19 0.14
C GLY A 428 -12.10 26.35 0.71
N THR A 429 -12.36 25.64 1.80
CA THR A 429 -11.33 24.78 2.41
C THR A 429 -11.13 23.51 1.61
N GLY A 430 -9.90 23.00 1.55
CA GLY A 430 -9.65 21.66 1.01
C GLY A 430 -10.30 20.57 1.86
N GLY A 431 -10.60 19.42 1.27
CA GLY A 431 -11.22 18.31 1.98
C GLY A 431 -10.23 17.45 2.78
N PHE A 432 -10.76 16.69 3.73
CA PHE A 432 -9.96 15.78 4.57
C PHE A 432 -9.33 14.64 3.76
N GLY A 433 -8.08 14.27 4.08
CA GLY A 433 -7.47 13.08 3.50
C GLY A 433 -8.17 11.80 3.96
N ALA A 434 -8.22 10.78 3.10
CA ALA A 434 -8.75 9.46 3.44
C ALA A 434 -7.94 8.79 4.56
N ALA A 435 -8.61 8.04 5.44
CA ALA A 435 -7.97 7.34 6.53
C ALA A 435 -7.22 6.07 6.06
N GLY A 436 -6.13 5.74 6.75
CA GLY A 436 -5.45 4.45 6.59
C GLY A 436 -6.20 3.31 7.26
N GLY A 437 -6.16 2.12 6.67
CA GLY A 437 -6.73 0.90 7.24
C GLY A 437 -5.90 0.37 8.42
N ALA A 438 -6.53 -0.34 9.35
CA ALA A 438 -5.83 -0.99 10.45
C ALA A 438 -4.95 -2.16 9.98
N GLY A 439 -3.86 -2.39 10.69
CA GLY A 439 -3.04 -3.60 10.54
C GLY A 439 -3.78 -4.83 11.07
N PHE A 440 -3.56 -5.97 10.43
CA PHE A 440 -4.17 -7.23 10.83
C PHE A 440 -3.41 -7.87 12.00
N HIS A 441 -4.09 -8.69 12.80
CA HIS A 441 -3.46 -9.39 13.90
C HIS A 441 -2.43 -10.42 13.43
N GLY A 442 -1.36 -10.57 14.20
CA GLY A 442 -0.47 -11.73 14.06
C GLY A 442 -1.19 -13.00 14.51
N GLY A 443 -0.92 -14.11 13.83
CA GLY A 443 -1.49 -15.40 14.21
C GLY A 443 -0.87 -15.95 15.50
N ASP A 444 -1.61 -16.70 16.29
CA ASP A 444 -1.07 -17.31 17.51
C ASP A 444 -0.04 -18.41 17.19
N GLY A 445 0.92 -18.63 18.08
CA GLY A 445 1.81 -19.77 18.01
C GLY A 445 1.08 -21.09 18.31
N GLY A 446 1.52 -22.17 17.66
CA GLY A 446 0.97 -23.50 17.87
C GLY A 446 1.33 -24.08 19.23
N ALA A 447 0.46 -24.89 19.82
CA ALA A 447 0.80 -25.59 21.06
C ALA A 447 1.92 -26.62 20.83
N GLY A 448 2.81 -26.79 21.81
CA GLY A 448 3.77 -27.88 21.84
C GLY A 448 3.08 -29.23 22.07
N GLY A 449 3.63 -30.28 21.47
CA GLY A 449 3.16 -31.65 21.62
C GLY A 449 3.49 -32.24 22.98
N ARG A 450 2.69 -33.20 23.43
CA ARG A 450 2.97 -33.94 24.68
C ARG A 450 4.10 -34.93 24.48
N ALA A 451 4.93 -35.11 25.50
CA ALA A 451 5.89 -36.19 25.57
C ALA A 451 5.23 -37.58 25.62
N GLY A 452 6.06 -38.61 25.51
CA GLY A 452 5.69 -39.98 25.77
C GLY A 452 5.24 -40.15 27.22
N LEU A 453 4.29 -41.06 27.43
CA LEU A 453 3.60 -41.26 28.70
C LEU A 453 4.56 -41.49 29.88
N LEU A 454 5.67 -42.21 29.67
CA LEU A 454 6.60 -42.56 30.74
C LEU A 454 7.81 -41.64 30.76
N VAL A 455 8.48 -41.51 29.60
CA VAL A 455 9.72 -40.75 29.48
C VAL A 455 9.70 -39.84 28.27
N GLY A 456 10.04 -38.57 28.51
CA GLY A 456 10.32 -37.58 27.48
C GLY A 456 9.94 -36.17 27.89
N ASP A 457 10.53 -35.20 27.22
CA ASP A 457 10.23 -33.79 27.43
C ASP A 457 9.04 -33.34 26.57
N GLY A 458 8.20 -32.46 27.12
CA GLY A 458 7.14 -31.81 26.36
C GLY A 458 7.70 -30.88 25.30
N GLY A 459 7.02 -30.78 24.16
CA GLY A 459 7.40 -29.87 23.08
C GLY A 459 7.22 -28.41 23.48
N ALA A 460 8.09 -27.51 23.03
CA ALA A 460 7.90 -26.08 23.24
C ALA A 460 6.67 -25.57 22.48
N GLY A 461 5.96 -24.58 23.03
CA GLY A 461 4.96 -23.82 22.31
C GLY A 461 5.60 -22.91 21.26
N GLY A 462 4.89 -22.69 20.16
CA GLY A 462 5.31 -21.82 19.07
C GLY A 462 5.22 -20.35 19.45
N VAL A 463 6.06 -19.52 18.83
CA VAL A 463 6.03 -18.06 19.03
C VAL A 463 4.80 -17.48 18.32
N GLY A 464 4.16 -16.47 18.93
CA GLY A 464 3.10 -15.70 18.30
C GLY A 464 3.60 -14.81 17.17
N GLY A 465 2.76 -14.63 16.15
CA GLY A 465 3.06 -13.82 14.97
C GLY A 465 3.10 -12.32 15.28
N ILE A 466 3.90 -11.59 14.53
CA ILE A 466 3.96 -10.12 14.61
C ILE A 466 2.65 -9.52 14.10
N GLY A 467 2.10 -8.51 14.77
CA GLY A 467 0.97 -7.75 14.23
C GLY A 467 1.35 -6.93 13.00
N GLY A 468 0.44 -6.79 12.04
CA GLY A 468 0.68 -5.99 10.84
C GLY A 468 0.68 -4.50 11.13
N ASP A 469 1.40 -3.72 10.33
CA ASP A 469 1.45 -2.27 10.53
C ASP A 469 0.15 -1.59 10.11
N GLY A 470 -0.20 -0.48 10.74
CA GLY A 470 -1.30 0.38 10.32
C GLY A 470 -1.00 1.11 9.01
N GLY A 471 -2.03 1.29 8.18
CA GLY A 471 -1.92 2.02 6.92
C GLY A 471 -1.73 3.52 7.15
N ASN A 472 -0.94 4.17 6.31
CA ASN A 472 -0.75 5.62 6.38
C ASN A 472 -2.03 6.37 5.99
N GLY A 473 -2.26 7.56 6.53
CA GLY A 473 -3.33 8.45 6.06
C GLY A 473 -2.99 9.13 4.73
N ALA A 474 -4.01 9.47 3.94
CA ALA A 474 -3.84 10.20 2.67
C ALA A 474 -3.66 11.70 2.92
N SER A 475 -3.13 12.44 1.94
CA SER A 475 -3.01 13.90 2.05
C SER A 475 -4.38 14.60 2.07
N GLY A 476 -4.48 15.73 2.77
CA GLY A 476 -5.62 16.63 2.63
C GLY A 476 -5.63 17.31 1.26
N GLY A 477 -6.81 17.71 0.79
CA GLY A 477 -6.96 18.49 -0.45
C GLY A 477 -6.53 19.94 -0.26
N ASN A 478 -6.21 20.66 -1.34
CA ASN A 478 -5.76 22.05 -1.21
C ASN A 478 -6.94 23.02 -1.06
N GLY A 479 -6.71 24.18 -0.44
CA GLY A 479 -7.69 25.25 -0.37
C GLY A 479 -7.94 25.90 -1.74
N GLY A 480 -9.15 26.41 -1.94
CA GLY A 480 -9.52 27.15 -3.15
C GLY A 480 -8.95 28.57 -3.17
N ARG A 481 -8.83 29.19 -4.34
CA ARG A 481 -8.32 30.57 -4.43
C ARG A 481 -9.39 31.58 -4.00
N GLY A 482 -8.98 32.72 -3.48
CA GLY A 482 -9.88 33.86 -3.28
C GLY A 482 -10.30 34.49 -4.61
N GLY A 483 -11.50 35.06 -4.65
CA GLY A 483 -12.02 35.79 -5.81
C GLY A 483 -11.41 37.18 -5.96
N LEU A 484 -11.49 37.77 -7.14
CA LEU A 484 -11.02 39.14 -7.40
C LEU A 484 -11.94 40.17 -6.75
N GLY A 485 -11.43 41.37 -6.47
CA GLY A 485 -12.29 42.52 -6.18
C GLY A 485 -13.10 42.97 -7.41
N GLY A 486 -14.17 43.73 -7.20
CA GLY A 486 -14.94 44.39 -8.27
C GLY A 486 -14.37 45.76 -8.64
N PHE A 487 -14.50 46.20 -9.88
CA PHE A 487 -14.02 47.51 -10.33
C PHE A 487 -14.96 48.66 -9.91
N ALA A 488 -14.38 49.82 -9.61
CA ALA A 488 -15.14 51.06 -9.43
C ALA A 488 -15.27 51.82 -10.76
N ASN A 489 -16.48 52.25 -11.12
CA ASN A 489 -16.74 52.94 -12.39
C ASN A 489 -16.40 54.45 -12.32
N ALA A 490 -15.89 54.98 -13.44
CA ALA A 490 -15.41 56.36 -13.63
C ALA A 490 -16.45 57.49 -13.45
N SER A 491 -17.73 57.19 -13.25
CA SER A 491 -18.78 58.22 -13.15
C SER A 491 -18.86 58.92 -11.78
N ALA A 492 -18.21 58.38 -10.74
CA ALA A 492 -18.23 58.93 -9.38
C ALA A 492 -16.82 59.21 -8.83
N ILE A 493 -16.71 60.28 -8.03
CA ILE A 493 -15.43 60.88 -7.60
C ILE A 493 -14.84 60.12 -6.41
N GLY A 494 -13.67 59.49 -6.60
CA GLY A 494 -12.86 58.93 -5.51
C GLY A 494 -13.25 57.52 -5.03
N ASP A 495 -14.02 56.76 -5.81
CA ASP A 495 -14.47 55.43 -5.41
C ASP A 495 -13.34 54.39 -5.38
N ALA A 496 -13.30 53.61 -4.30
CA ALA A 496 -12.28 52.60 -4.08
C ALA A 496 -12.49 51.36 -4.96
N GLY A 497 -11.41 50.78 -5.48
CA GLY A 497 -11.46 49.45 -6.08
C GLY A 497 -11.81 48.38 -5.04
N GLY A 498 -12.38 47.27 -5.50
CA GLY A 498 -12.75 46.16 -4.65
C GLY A 498 -11.54 45.42 -4.09
N ASN A 499 -11.62 45.01 -2.84
CA ASN A 499 -10.58 44.16 -2.24
C ASN A 499 -10.70 42.74 -2.77
N GLY A 500 -9.58 42.06 -2.98
CA GLY A 500 -9.57 40.64 -3.31
C GLY A 500 -9.97 39.76 -2.12
N GLY A 501 -10.53 38.59 -2.43
CA GLY A 501 -10.94 37.60 -1.45
C GLY A 501 -9.79 36.80 -0.88
N GLY A 502 -9.93 36.31 0.35
CA GLY A 502 -8.91 35.46 0.97
C GLY A 502 -8.84 34.08 0.31
N GLY A 503 -7.66 33.46 0.24
CA GLY A 503 -7.52 32.05 -0.11
C GLY A 503 -8.14 31.13 0.94
N GLY A 504 -8.60 29.96 0.51
CA GLY A 504 -9.15 28.93 1.38
C GLY A 504 -8.05 28.14 2.09
N THR A 505 -8.36 27.57 3.25
CA THR A 505 -7.37 26.78 3.99
C THR A 505 -7.17 25.40 3.34
N GLY A 506 -5.98 24.83 3.41
CA GLY A 506 -5.75 23.43 3.05
C GLY A 506 -6.56 22.49 3.94
N GLY A 507 -6.93 21.32 3.41
CA GLY A 507 -7.63 20.27 4.13
C GLY A 507 -6.72 19.52 5.10
N VAL A 508 -7.30 18.95 6.16
CA VAL A 508 -6.52 18.18 7.13
C VAL A 508 -6.12 16.83 6.52
N GLY A 509 -4.90 16.37 6.79
CA GLY A 509 -4.44 15.05 6.37
C GLY A 509 -5.24 13.91 7.01
N GLY A 510 -5.32 12.78 6.33
CA GLY A 510 -6.05 11.61 6.79
C GLY A 510 -5.46 11.01 8.07
N VAL A 511 -6.32 10.50 8.94
CA VAL A 511 -5.90 9.75 10.14
C VAL A 511 -5.32 8.41 9.69
N ALA A 512 -4.22 8.01 10.28
CA ALA A 512 -3.63 6.72 9.96
C ALA A 512 -4.30 5.56 10.71
N GLY A 513 -4.11 4.34 10.19
CA GLY A 513 -4.62 3.14 10.80
C GLY A 513 -3.80 2.70 12.02
N PHE A 514 -4.46 2.02 12.95
CA PHE A 514 -3.82 1.40 14.09
C PHE A 514 -2.97 0.19 13.66
N GLY A 515 -1.89 -0.09 14.38
CA GLY A 515 -1.15 -1.35 14.25
C GLY A 515 -1.97 -2.54 14.74
N GLY A 516 -1.79 -3.68 14.09
CA GLY A 516 -2.42 -4.93 14.49
C GLY A 516 -1.79 -5.51 15.76
N ASN A 517 -2.57 -6.17 16.61
CA ASN A 517 -2.00 -6.85 17.78
C ASN A 517 -1.11 -8.03 17.37
N GLY A 518 -0.07 -8.30 18.14
CA GLY A 518 0.71 -9.53 18.04
C GLY A 518 -0.11 -10.75 18.47
N GLY A 519 0.19 -11.91 17.88
CA GLY A 519 -0.45 -13.17 18.23
C GLY A 519 0.03 -13.70 19.58
N ALA A 520 -0.78 -14.50 20.27
CA ALA A 520 -0.36 -15.13 21.51
C ALA A 520 0.70 -16.21 21.27
N GLY A 521 1.58 -16.44 22.24
CA GLY A 521 2.47 -17.59 22.24
C GLY A 521 1.71 -18.89 22.51
N GLY A 522 2.12 -19.99 21.87
CA GLY A 522 1.52 -21.30 22.06
C GLY A 522 1.85 -21.89 23.43
N ALA A 523 0.95 -22.72 23.98
CA ALA A 523 1.23 -23.44 25.22
C ALA A 523 2.35 -24.48 25.03
N GLY A 524 3.19 -24.68 26.04
CA GLY A 524 4.14 -25.78 26.10
C GLY A 524 3.46 -27.13 26.34
N GLY A 525 4.04 -28.20 25.81
CA GLY A 525 3.57 -29.56 25.95
C GLY A 525 3.88 -30.16 27.32
N GLN A 526 3.10 -31.16 27.73
CA GLN A 526 3.34 -31.89 28.98
C GLN A 526 4.54 -32.82 28.85
N GLY A 527 5.40 -32.89 29.87
CA GLY A 527 6.44 -33.91 30.02
C GLY A 527 5.86 -35.28 30.36
N GLY A 528 6.67 -36.33 30.24
CA GLY A 528 6.27 -37.70 30.58
C GLY A 528 5.98 -37.85 32.07
N LEU A 529 5.08 -38.76 32.45
CA LEU A 529 4.62 -38.89 33.83
C LEU A 529 5.73 -39.26 34.81
N LEU A 530 6.74 -40.03 34.36
CA LEU A 530 7.80 -40.53 35.22
C LEU A 530 9.05 -39.66 35.15
N ILE A 531 9.60 -39.48 33.95
CA ILE A 531 10.80 -38.67 33.71
C ILE A 531 10.53 -37.76 32.52
N GLY A 532 10.58 -36.45 32.71
CA GLY A 532 10.30 -35.53 31.62
C GLY A 532 10.00 -34.12 32.05
N ASN A 533 10.69 -33.15 31.48
CA ASN A 533 10.37 -31.75 31.70
C ASN A 533 9.15 -31.33 30.87
N GLY A 534 8.39 -30.38 31.39
CA GLY A 534 7.38 -29.69 30.59
C GLY A 534 8.03 -28.82 29.51
N GLY A 535 7.37 -28.69 28.37
CA GLY A 535 7.80 -27.79 27.30
C GLY A 535 7.64 -26.33 27.71
N ALA A 536 8.55 -25.47 27.28
CA ALA A 536 8.39 -24.02 27.46
C ALA A 536 7.17 -23.51 26.69
N GLY A 537 6.47 -22.52 27.24
CA GLY A 537 5.47 -21.76 26.50
C GLY A 537 6.13 -20.86 25.46
N GLY A 538 5.45 -20.63 24.35
CA GLY A 538 5.91 -19.75 23.29
C GLY A 538 5.89 -18.29 23.70
N VAL A 539 6.79 -17.48 23.16
CA VAL A 539 6.78 -16.03 23.36
C VAL A 539 5.60 -15.42 22.58
N GLY A 540 4.94 -14.41 23.15
CA GLY A 540 3.92 -13.64 22.45
C GLY A 540 4.51 -12.77 21.32
N GLY A 541 3.74 -12.58 20.25
CA GLY A 541 4.14 -11.77 19.12
C GLY A 541 4.18 -10.29 19.45
N ILE A 542 5.07 -9.54 18.80
CA ILE A 542 5.10 -8.08 18.94
C ILE A 542 3.88 -7.45 18.25
N GLY A 543 3.36 -6.35 18.80
CA GLY A 543 2.35 -5.56 18.12
C GLY A 543 2.92 -4.81 16.91
N GLY A 544 2.08 -4.62 15.88
CA GLY A 544 2.42 -3.89 14.67
C GLY A 544 2.55 -2.38 14.91
N LEU A 545 3.28 -1.69 14.03
CA LEU A 545 3.44 -0.24 14.12
C LEU A 545 2.13 0.46 13.80
N GLY A 546 1.89 1.61 14.43
CA GLY A 546 0.83 2.52 13.98
C GLY A 546 1.20 3.19 12.65
N GLY A 547 0.21 3.47 11.79
CA GLY A 547 0.45 4.14 10.52
C GLY A 547 0.80 5.62 10.67
N VAL A 548 1.45 6.22 9.67
CA VAL A 548 1.79 7.65 9.68
C VAL A 548 0.61 8.48 9.18
N GLY A 549 0.25 9.55 9.90
CA GLY A 549 -0.81 10.47 9.50
C GLY A 549 -0.53 11.14 8.15
N GLY A 550 -1.58 11.44 7.39
CA GLY A 550 -1.44 12.06 6.07
C GLY A 550 -0.98 13.52 6.14
N THR A 551 -0.36 14.04 5.08
CA THR A 551 0.06 15.45 5.07
C THR A 551 -1.15 16.39 4.96
N GLY A 552 -1.10 17.56 5.58
CA GLY A 552 -2.09 18.61 5.35
C GLY A 552 -2.03 19.14 3.91
N GLY A 553 -3.16 19.60 3.39
CA GLY A 553 -3.25 20.20 2.05
C GLY A 553 -2.64 21.59 1.98
N ILE A 554 -2.31 22.06 0.78
CA ILE A 554 -1.76 23.40 0.58
C ILE A 554 -2.89 24.45 0.70
N GLY A 555 -2.60 25.63 1.24
CA GLY A 555 -3.56 26.73 1.25
C GLY A 555 -3.86 27.27 -0.16
N GLY A 556 -4.97 27.98 -0.33
CA GLY A 556 -5.32 28.64 -1.58
C GLY A 556 -4.64 29.99 -1.74
N GLY A 557 -4.42 30.46 -2.97
CA GLY A 557 -3.93 31.82 -3.21
C GLY A 557 -4.97 32.89 -2.85
N GLY A 558 -4.53 34.05 -2.38
CA GLY A 558 -5.41 35.21 -2.22
C GLY A 558 -5.81 35.81 -3.58
N GLY A 559 -7.03 36.33 -3.68
CA GLY A 559 -7.51 37.05 -4.85
C GLY A 559 -6.94 38.46 -4.93
N SER A 560 -6.74 38.99 -6.13
CA SER A 560 -6.21 40.35 -6.30
C SER A 560 -7.28 41.41 -6.04
N GLY A 561 -6.87 42.55 -5.50
CA GLY A 561 -7.67 43.77 -5.52
C GLY A 561 -7.70 44.39 -6.91
N THR A 562 -8.69 45.24 -7.16
CA THR A 562 -8.88 45.92 -8.45
C THR A 562 -8.66 47.42 -8.32
N SER A 563 -8.47 48.09 -9.46
CA SER A 563 -8.17 49.51 -9.47
C SER A 563 -9.37 50.36 -9.05
N GLY A 564 -9.09 51.47 -8.36
CA GLY A 564 -10.09 52.51 -8.06
C GLY A 564 -10.47 53.33 -9.30
N SER A 565 -11.48 54.19 -9.16
CA SER A 565 -11.95 55.00 -10.28
C SER A 565 -10.87 55.94 -10.82
N PRO A 566 -10.69 56.03 -12.15
CA PRO A 566 -9.73 56.94 -12.76
C PRO A 566 -10.14 58.41 -12.53
N PRO A 567 -9.18 59.36 -12.52
CA PRO A 567 -9.49 60.77 -12.28
C PRO A 567 -10.23 61.37 -13.48
N THR A 568 -11.55 61.53 -13.37
CA THR A 568 -12.38 62.18 -14.39
C THR A 568 -13.36 63.20 -13.77
N PRO A 569 -13.31 64.51 -14.14
CA PRO A 569 -12.30 65.24 -14.93
C PRO A 569 -10.92 65.32 -14.20
N PRO A 570 -9.81 65.72 -14.87
CA PRO A 570 -8.41 65.54 -14.43
C PRO A 570 -7.98 66.24 -13.12
N ASN A 571 -8.90 66.91 -12.44
CA ASN A 571 -8.65 67.65 -11.20
C ASN A 571 -9.23 66.95 -9.97
N ASN A 572 -9.94 65.84 -10.16
CA ASN A 572 -10.49 65.05 -9.06
C ASN A 572 -9.49 63.99 -8.58
N PRO A 573 -9.47 63.70 -7.27
CA PRO A 573 -8.66 62.61 -6.74
C PRO A 573 -9.10 61.28 -7.35
N ALA A 574 -8.13 60.50 -7.85
CA ALA A 574 -8.37 59.12 -8.24
C ALA A 574 -8.79 58.31 -7.01
N GLY A 575 -9.63 57.31 -7.23
CA GLY A 575 -10.02 56.40 -6.15
C GLY A 575 -8.84 55.57 -5.66
N PRO A 576 -8.81 55.18 -4.38
CA PRO A 576 -7.81 54.25 -3.88
C PRO A 576 -7.98 52.87 -4.52
N GLY A 577 -6.88 52.16 -4.74
CA GLY A 577 -6.90 50.79 -5.23
C GLY A 577 -7.40 49.81 -4.16
N GLY A 578 -8.01 48.72 -4.58
CA GLY A 578 -8.40 47.64 -3.69
C GLY A 578 -7.21 46.84 -3.17
N ASN A 579 -7.28 46.40 -1.93
CA ASN A 579 -6.25 45.55 -1.33
C ASN A 579 -6.31 44.13 -1.88
N GLY A 580 -5.16 43.47 -2.00
CA GLY A 580 -5.09 42.04 -2.27
C GLY A 580 -5.63 41.23 -1.09
N GLY A 581 -6.29 40.12 -1.38
CA GLY A 581 -6.77 39.17 -0.39
C GLY A 581 -5.62 38.38 0.23
N ALA A 582 -5.72 38.04 1.51
CA ALA A 582 -4.73 37.18 2.16
C ALA A 582 -4.70 35.79 1.50
N GLY A 583 -3.52 35.16 1.44
CA GLY A 583 -3.40 33.76 1.08
C GLY A 583 -4.05 32.87 2.15
N GLY A 584 -4.45 31.68 1.73
CA GLY A 584 -4.99 30.66 2.60
C GLY A 584 -3.88 29.95 3.37
N ASP A 585 -4.19 29.60 4.61
CA ASP A 585 -3.28 28.80 5.42
C ASP A 585 -3.23 27.36 4.89
N GLY A 586 -2.11 26.66 5.10
CA GLY A 586 -2.07 25.22 4.84
C GLY A 586 -2.98 24.42 5.78
N GLY A 587 -3.22 23.15 5.46
CA GLY A 587 -3.96 22.22 6.28
C GLY A 587 -3.12 21.63 7.40
N VAL A 588 -3.78 21.18 8.47
CA VAL A 588 -3.13 20.44 9.55
C VAL A 588 -2.77 19.03 9.08
N GLY A 589 -1.66 18.46 9.53
CA GLY A 589 -1.33 17.07 9.27
C GLY A 589 -2.25 16.09 10.01
N GLY A 590 -2.44 14.90 9.45
CA GLY A 590 -3.26 13.84 10.02
C GLY A 590 -2.65 13.24 11.29
N ILE A 591 -3.51 12.66 12.12
CA ILE A 591 -3.12 11.98 13.36
C ILE A 591 -2.45 10.63 13.01
N GLY A 592 -1.35 10.29 13.69
CA GLY A 592 -0.70 8.99 13.55
C GLY A 592 -1.50 7.88 14.24
N GLY A 593 -1.41 6.65 13.75
CA GLY A 593 -2.11 5.52 14.33
C GLY A 593 -1.46 5.05 15.62
N ASP A 594 -2.24 4.50 16.54
CA ASP A 594 -1.69 3.81 17.71
C ASP A 594 -0.96 2.53 17.27
N GLY A 595 0.08 2.15 18.01
CA GLY A 595 0.73 0.85 17.85
C GLY A 595 -0.17 -0.28 18.34
N GLY A 596 -0.05 -1.46 17.74
CA GLY A 596 -0.79 -2.64 18.16
C GLY A 596 -0.28 -3.19 19.50
N ASN A 597 -1.13 -3.87 20.26
CA ASN A 597 -0.70 -4.49 21.51
C ASN A 597 0.19 -5.71 21.24
N GLY A 598 1.12 -6.00 22.14
CA GLY A 598 1.85 -7.27 22.15
C GLY A 598 0.91 -8.43 22.48
N GLY A 599 1.20 -9.61 21.96
CA GLY A 599 0.48 -10.83 22.29
C GLY A 599 0.95 -11.41 23.61
N ASN A 600 0.06 -12.13 24.30
CA ASN A 600 0.41 -12.75 25.58
C ASN A 600 1.40 -13.91 25.38
N GLY A 601 2.24 -14.16 26.37
CA GLY A 601 3.09 -15.35 26.39
C GLY A 601 2.28 -16.63 26.61
N GLY A 602 2.74 -17.74 26.03
CA GLY A 602 2.16 -19.05 26.22
C GLY A 602 2.49 -19.64 27.59
N VAL A 603 1.58 -20.42 28.17
CA VAL A 603 1.84 -21.12 29.43
C VAL A 603 2.85 -22.25 29.24
N GLY A 604 3.76 -22.44 30.19
CA GLY A 604 4.64 -23.60 30.21
C GLY A 604 3.87 -24.90 30.50
N GLY A 605 4.34 -26.02 29.95
CA GLY A 605 3.78 -27.34 30.22
C GLY A 605 4.17 -27.88 31.60
N GLY A 606 3.40 -28.81 32.14
CA GLY A 606 3.75 -29.53 33.37
C GLY A 606 4.88 -30.54 33.14
N GLY A 607 5.74 -30.71 34.15
CA GLY A 607 6.73 -31.79 34.19
C GLY A 607 6.18 -33.07 34.83
N GLY A 608 6.91 -34.17 34.67
CA GLY A 608 6.66 -35.44 35.32
C GLY A 608 7.08 -35.51 36.78
N LEU A 609 7.01 -36.71 37.36
CA LEU A 609 7.46 -37.00 38.73
C LEU A 609 8.94 -36.60 38.94
N ILE A 610 9.80 -36.89 37.96
CA ILE A 610 11.20 -36.49 37.91
C ILE A 610 11.37 -35.56 36.70
N GLY A 611 10.84 -34.35 36.81
CA GLY A 611 10.90 -33.34 35.75
C GLY A 611 10.51 -31.96 36.25
N ARG A 612 11.05 -30.93 35.59
CA ARG A 612 10.69 -29.53 35.90
C ARG A 612 9.50 -29.11 35.03
N PRO A 613 8.55 -28.31 35.54
CA PRO A 613 7.61 -27.60 34.68
C PRO A 613 8.34 -26.70 33.68
N GLY A 614 7.77 -26.55 32.50
CA GLY A 614 8.24 -25.61 31.50
C GLY A 614 8.03 -24.17 31.98
N VAL A 615 8.91 -23.28 31.55
CA VAL A 615 8.74 -21.84 31.78
C VAL A 615 7.64 -21.30 30.87
N SER A 616 6.79 -20.42 31.37
CA SER A 616 5.87 -19.65 30.51
C SER A 616 6.67 -18.70 29.62
N GLY A 617 6.20 -18.52 28.40
CA GLY A 617 6.78 -17.55 27.48
C GLY A 617 6.55 -16.12 27.98
N ALA A 618 7.46 -15.22 27.62
CA ALA A 618 7.25 -13.80 27.82
C ALA A 618 6.12 -13.28 26.90
N GLY A 619 5.42 -12.25 27.34
CA GLY A 619 4.55 -11.47 26.46
C GLY A 619 5.36 -10.72 25.40
N GLY A 620 4.70 -10.43 24.28
CA GLY A 620 5.24 -9.60 23.22
C GLY A 620 5.23 -8.13 23.64
N THR A 621 6.14 -7.36 23.06
CA THR A 621 6.14 -5.90 23.22
C THR A 621 5.05 -5.27 22.38
N GLY A 622 4.43 -4.20 22.88
CA GLY A 622 3.56 -3.36 22.06
C GLY A 622 4.29 -2.69 20.91
N GLY A 623 3.57 -2.42 19.83
CA GLY A 623 4.06 -1.70 18.67
C GLY A 623 4.29 -0.23 18.96
N LEU A 624 5.23 0.38 18.23
CA LEU A 624 5.45 1.81 18.32
C LEU A 624 4.30 2.57 17.66
N PRO A 625 3.97 3.77 18.17
CA PRO A 625 2.98 4.60 17.54
C PRO A 625 3.46 5.13 16.19
N GLY A 626 2.49 5.36 15.30
CA GLY A 626 2.70 6.07 14.06
C GLY A 626 2.92 7.56 14.30
N GLY A 627 3.81 8.14 13.50
CA GLY A 627 4.07 9.58 13.52
C GLY A 627 2.89 10.37 12.96
N GLY A 628 2.79 11.63 13.38
CA GLY A 628 1.88 12.58 12.77
C GLY A 628 2.21 12.94 11.33
N GLY A 629 1.20 13.32 10.58
CA GLY A 629 1.37 13.97 9.31
C GLY A 629 1.98 15.36 9.44
N THR A 630 2.72 15.77 8.42
CA THR A 630 3.23 17.14 8.31
C THR A 630 2.10 18.11 7.96
N GLY A 631 2.19 19.36 8.44
CA GLY A 631 1.29 20.43 8.01
C GLY A 631 1.52 20.80 6.55
N GLY A 632 0.47 21.28 5.88
CA GLY A 632 0.55 21.82 4.53
C GLY A 632 1.14 23.23 4.52
N VAL A 633 1.67 23.66 3.39
CA VAL A 633 2.19 25.03 3.25
C VAL A 633 1.06 26.01 2.93
N GLY A 634 1.18 27.24 3.40
CA GLY A 634 0.30 28.34 3.02
C GLY A 634 0.64 28.85 1.62
N ASN A 635 -0.22 29.70 1.07
CA ASN A 635 -0.03 30.24 -0.27
C ASN A 635 0.06 31.78 -0.28
N GLY A 636 0.54 32.35 -1.38
CA GLY A 636 0.72 33.79 -1.51
C GLY A 636 -0.59 34.58 -1.42
N GLY A 637 -0.51 35.80 -0.90
CA GLY A 637 -1.60 36.77 -0.96
C GLY A 637 -1.76 37.35 -2.37
N GLY A 638 -2.93 37.93 -2.63
CA GLY A 638 -3.26 38.55 -3.91
C GLY A 638 -2.54 39.87 -4.14
N ALA A 639 -2.45 40.27 -5.40
CA ALA A 639 -1.86 41.55 -5.77
C ALA A 639 -2.77 42.74 -5.40
N PRO A 640 -2.21 43.92 -5.12
CA PRO A 640 -3.01 45.13 -4.95
C PRO A 640 -3.57 45.64 -6.28
N GLY A 641 -4.67 46.37 -6.21
CA GLY A 641 -5.19 47.19 -7.30
C GLY A 641 -4.54 48.57 -7.36
N GLY A 642 -4.53 49.19 -8.54
CA GLY A 642 -3.94 50.53 -8.74
C GLY A 642 -4.89 51.67 -8.35
N GLY A 643 -4.38 52.77 -7.79
CA GLY A 643 -5.17 53.93 -7.39
C GLY A 643 -4.37 55.04 -6.70
N ALA A 644 -5.05 56.00 -6.08
CA ALA A 644 -4.40 57.08 -5.31
C ALA A 644 -4.91 57.16 -3.86
N PRO A 645 -4.32 56.40 -2.92
CA PRO A 645 -3.16 55.50 -3.07
C PRO A 645 -3.51 54.14 -3.71
N ASP A 646 -2.48 53.44 -4.20
CA ASP A 646 -2.59 52.02 -4.57
C ASP A 646 -3.03 51.18 -3.35
N GLY A 647 -3.66 50.04 -3.62
CA GLY A 647 -4.00 49.07 -2.59
C GLY A 647 -2.75 48.44 -1.95
N SER A 648 -2.94 47.75 -0.83
CA SER A 648 -1.91 46.93 -0.21
C SER A 648 -1.92 45.50 -0.74
N PRO A 649 -0.77 44.84 -0.98
CA PRO A 649 -0.71 43.42 -1.26
C PRO A 649 -1.35 42.58 -0.14
N GLY A 650 -1.90 41.43 -0.50
CA GLY A 650 -2.40 40.46 0.46
C GLY A 650 -1.26 39.83 1.27
N ALA A 651 -1.53 39.56 2.54
CA ALA A 651 -0.61 38.77 3.35
C ALA A 651 -0.46 37.35 2.78
N THR A 652 0.74 36.77 2.86
CA THR A 652 0.93 35.34 2.56
C THR A 652 0.25 34.52 3.65
N GLY A 653 -0.50 33.49 3.25
CA GLY A 653 -1.09 32.53 4.17
C GLY A 653 0.02 31.86 4.97
N SER A 654 -0.26 31.61 6.24
CA SER A 654 0.71 30.90 7.06
C SER A 654 0.84 29.48 6.51
N PRO A 655 2.03 28.84 6.59
CA PRO A 655 2.08 27.40 6.66
C PRO A 655 0.94 26.98 7.58
N GLY A 656 0.07 26.09 7.09
CA GLY A 656 -0.80 25.38 7.99
C GLY A 656 0.12 24.90 9.06
N ALA A 657 -0.18 25.24 10.32
CA ALA A 657 0.74 24.95 11.40
C ALA A 657 1.29 23.57 11.08
N GLN A 658 2.63 23.42 10.95
CA GLN A 658 3.21 22.14 11.33
C GLN A 658 2.50 21.92 12.64
N GLY A 659 1.50 21.04 12.68
CA GLY A 659 0.48 21.22 13.70
C GLY A 659 1.18 21.15 15.05
N ALA A 660 0.43 21.01 16.12
CA ALA A 660 0.84 19.84 16.88
C ALA A 660 1.02 18.69 15.85
N THR A 661 2.26 18.22 15.61
CA THR A 661 2.59 17.06 14.75
C THR A 661 1.44 16.12 14.95
N GLY A 662 0.62 15.83 13.92
CA GLY A 662 -0.71 15.23 14.15
C GLY A 662 -0.52 14.11 15.15
N LYS A 663 -1.21 14.15 16.30
CA LYS A 663 -0.65 13.52 17.52
C LYS A 663 -0.12 12.13 17.20
N ALA A 664 1.13 11.86 17.59
CA ALA A 664 1.62 10.49 17.51
C ALA A 664 0.59 9.61 18.21
N GLY A 665 0.35 8.42 17.66
CA GLY A 665 -0.52 7.47 18.33
C GLY A 665 0.01 7.13 19.73
N ALA A 666 -0.78 6.35 20.46
CA ALA A 666 -0.31 5.69 21.65
C ALA A 666 0.57 4.48 21.28
N PRO A 667 1.64 4.19 22.05
CA PRO A 667 2.29 2.89 21.97
C PRO A 667 1.31 1.79 22.34
N GLY A 668 1.49 0.60 21.75
CA GLY A 668 0.76 -0.58 22.17
C GLY A 668 1.13 -1.01 23.59
N ALA A 669 0.21 -1.67 24.28
CA ALA A 669 0.48 -2.30 25.55
C ALA A 669 1.33 -3.58 25.36
N PRO A 670 2.21 -3.94 26.30
CA PRO A 670 2.84 -5.26 26.32
C PRO A 670 1.80 -6.34 26.72
N GLY A 671 2.01 -7.56 26.24
CA GLY A 671 1.16 -8.73 26.54
C GLY A 671 1.58 -9.56 27.74
#